data_AF-F7A1U8-F1
#
_entry.id   AF-F7A1U8-F1
#
_cell.length_a   1.000
_cell.length_b   1.000
_cell.length_c   1.000
_cell.angle_alpha   90.00
_cell.angle_beta   90.00
_cell.angle_gamma   90.00
#
_symmetry.space_group_name_H-M   'P 1'
#
loop_
_entity.id
_entity.type
_entity.pdbx_description
1 polymer ?
#
loop_
_entity_poly.entity_id
_entity_poly.type
_entity_poly.pdbx_seq_one_letter_code
_entity_poly.pdbx_strand_id
1 'polypeptide(L)'
;MATLATRMCEDSAVQNESHFSHVGGERNWKIKADQAKKAEYFRELEKIKGQIANLEKDKNGNLYSKKNDFRAEYSVLEEYEEKLACSRRAEKLKAKQQLSKIHNHVKRLQRQLIDVKPTPEFVEKLRVMMEEVDNAICTFKEEQRIIYEELMKEEKTTSNELNVLEKKIEGSLNTAPEKTFRAPCGKTPAEKMTSCQLPEEVVVFERFLQQTGGRLGGWDDFDHQSFLKVWTKHKGKATYLEEALAYLPSRTREDVQQHEAWYQEFLFLEEKKKEAIQEWKAKKQLEKGEIVKLQIKAKEIQQFNRQKQEESQKQKTEEEKRRKQQELEAWKRQKEIDAAAQIQAKIKEEEEQLKKQRKERQRQLEVKLLVEEHIRIRKEKEDFLLLEKQMQEEMEQEERRKMAVFEICRFQDRDLRKLEEKAQERRAKEKSEDEKERRLAKLKEKVQVHVDRDPSRLCKLTKGWEERCKETGPSGSAPLQHIPHRLTIAFFALSGLDMLDSLNVINKSEIIEWIYSLQVLPTEDKSNLDRCGFRGSSCLGLPFNPSKGHGLYHPHDSGHIAMTYTAIASLLILGDDLSRVNKEACLAGLRALQLPDGSFCAVPEGSENDMRFVYCAACICYMLNDWSGMDMERSIDYIRRSMSYENALGQGAGLEAHGGSTFCGIASLCLMGKLEEVFSEKELNRIGRWCLMRQQNGFHGRPNKPVDTCYSFWVGATLMLLDIFKYTNFEKNRNFILSTQDRIVGGFAKWPDSHPDALHAYFGICGLSLIGEAGICEVHPALNVSLTTYKRLQQLHDTWKSKDCERNSDNMHIGT
;
A
#
# COMPACT_ATOMS: atom_id res chain seq x y z
N MET A 1 35.98 32.89 12.26
CA MET A 1 35.29 31.66 12.71
C MET A 1 33.99 32.01 13.43
N ALA A 2 32.92 32.26 12.68
CA ALA A 2 31.49 32.17 13.07
C ALA A 2 30.63 32.97 12.07
N THR A 3 30.72 32.66 10.78
CA THR A 3 29.86 33.26 9.75
C THR A 3 29.68 32.28 8.59
N LEU A 4 29.43 31.02 8.96
CA LEU A 4 29.29 29.88 8.04
C LEU A 4 28.03 29.06 8.31
N ALA A 5 27.04 29.60 9.04
CA ALA A 5 25.86 28.84 9.48
C ALA A 5 24.50 29.50 9.22
N THR A 6 24.40 30.61 8.47
CA THR A 6 23.08 31.18 8.17
C THR A 6 23.02 31.82 6.79
N ARG A 7 23.50 31.06 5.81
CA ARG A 7 23.38 31.39 4.38
C ARG A 7 22.95 30.12 3.63
N MET A 8 21.78 29.56 3.96
CA MET A 8 21.13 28.46 3.20
C MET A 8 19.59 28.43 3.34
N CYS A 9 18.95 29.59 3.40
CA CYS A 9 17.57 29.70 2.91
C CYS A 9 17.40 31.07 2.29
N GLU A 10 17.05 31.07 1.01
CA GLU A 10 16.75 32.25 0.17
C GLU A 10 17.97 33.00 -0.39
N ASP A 11 18.77 32.30 -1.21
CA ASP A 11 19.47 32.94 -2.32
C ASP A 11 19.53 32.01 -3.53
N SER A 12 19.29 32.62 -4.70
CA SER A 12 19.44 32.13 -6.08
C SER A 12 18.29 31.31 -6.70
N ALA A 13 17.27 32.03 -7.15
CA ALA A 13 16.58 31.69 -8.39
C ALA A 13 16.34 32.92 -9.26
N VAL A 14 17.41 33.60 -9.70
CA VAL A 14 17.51 34.35 -10.97
C VAL A 14 19.02 34.46 -11.22
N GLN A 15 19.62 34.05 -12.34
CA GLN A 15 19.30 34.43 -13.71
C GLN A 15 19.70 33.34 -14.71
N ASN A 16 18.76 32.95 -15.56
CA ASN A 16 18.94 33.13 -17.00
C ASN A 16 17.57 33.38 -17.64
N GLU A 17 17.44 34.55 -18.24
CA GLU A 17 16.25 35.04 -18.90
C GLU A 17 16.05 34.31 -20.23
N SER A 18 14.93 33.60 -20.37
CA SER A 18 14.19 33.58 -21.65
C SER A 18 12.78 32.95 -21.60
N HIS A 19 12.14 32.64 -20.46
CA HIS A 19 10.74 32.16 -20.45
C HIS A 19 10.03 32.36 -19.10
N PHE A 20 9.40 33.52 -18.88
CA PHE A 20 8.63 33.80 -17.66
C PHE A 20 7.17 34.19 -17.97
N SER A 21 6.35 33.18 -18.26
CA SER A 21 4.89 33.20 -18.09
C SER A 21 4.40 32.09 -17.13
N HIS A 22 5.29 31.24 -16.59
CA HIS A 22 4.91 29.98 -15.94
C HIS A 22 4.93 29.98 -14.39
N VAL A 23 5.66 30.89 -13.74
CA VAL A 23 5.90 30.80 -12.27
C VAL A 23 4.74 31.34 -11.41
N GLY A 24 3.92 32.25 -11.94
CA GLY A 24 2.64 32.62 -11.31
C GLY A 24 1.62 31.47 -11.31
N GLY A 25 1.72 30.57 -12.29
CA GLY A 25 0.98 29.32 -12.34
C GLY A 25 1.41 28.34 -11.26
N GLU A 26 2.65 28.42 -10.77
CA GLU A 26 3.22 27.40 -9.88
C GLU A 26 2.76 27.48 -8.42
N ARG A 27 2.79 28.67 -7.84
CA ARG A 27 2.19 28.90 -6.52
C ARG A 27 0.67 28.73 -6.56
N ASN A 28 0.04 29.12 -7.67
CA ASN A 28 -1.41 29.05 -7.83
C ASN A 28 -1.87 27.59 -8.02
N TRP A 29 -1.09 26.73 -8.70
CA TRP A 29 -1.38 25.28 -8.76
C TRP A 29 -1.15 24.60 -7.42
N LYS A 30 -0.11 24.96 -6.65
CA LYS A 30 0.08 24.40 -5.29
C LYS A 30 -1.08 24.75 -4.37
N ILE A 31 -1.48 26.02 -4.37
CA ILE A 31 -2.63 26.49 -3.58
C ILE A 31 -3.92 25.80 -4.07
N LYS A 32 -4.14 25.67 -5.39
CA LYS A 32 -5.29 24.94 -5.95
C LYS A 32 -5.25 23.45 -5.63
N ALA A 33 -4.08 22.82 -5.64
CA ALA A 33 -3.89 21.41 -5.33
C ALA A 33 -4.11 21.14 -3.83
N ASP A 34 -3.63 22.02 -2.96
CA ASP A 34 -3.87 21.94 -1.51
C ASP A 34 -5.34 22.24 -1.17
N GLN A 35 -5.97 23.17 -1.89
CA GLN A 35 -7.41 23.41 -1.80
C GLN A 35 -8.22 22.21 -2.32
N ALA A 36 -7.78 21.55 -3.40
CA ALA A 36 -8.41 20.35 -3.94
C ALA A 36 -8.29 19.16 -2.99
N LYS A 37 -7.10 18.93 -2.41
CA LYS A 37 -6.90 17.92 -1.34
C LYS A 37 -7.76 18.22 -0.13
N LYS A 38 -7.81 19.48 0.32
CA LYS A 38 -8.69 19.90 1.42
C LYS A 38 -10.16 19.62 1.09
N ALA A 39 -10.61 19.91 -0.13
CA ALA A 39 -11.97 19.64 -0.57
C ALA A 39 -12.27 18.13 -0.68
N GLU A 40 -11.29 17.31 -1.04
CA GLU A 40 -11.39 15.85 -1.01
C GLU A 40 -11.53 15.32 0.42
N TYR A 41 -10.68 15.77 1.34
CA TYR A 41 -10.80 15.43 2.77
C TYR A 41 -12.17 15.81 3.35
N PHE A 42 -12.71 16.98 3.01
CA PHE A 42 -14.04 17.37 3.48
C PHE A 42 -15.16 16.55 2.84
N ARG A 43 -15.02 16.15 1.57
CA ARG A 43 -15.99 15.24 0.92
C ARG A 43 -15.98 13.86 1.57
N GLU A 44 -14.81 13.32 1.87
CA GLU A 44 -14.66 12.04 2.54
C GLU A 44 -15.17 12.10 3.98
N LEU A 45 -14.86 13.16 4.72
CA LEU A 45 -15.42 13.43 6.05
C LEU A 45 -16.95 13.44 6.01
N GLU A 46 -17.55 14.11 5.03
CA GLU A 46 -19.01 14.19 4.92
C GLU A 46 -19.65 12.85 4.52
N LYS A 47 -18.96 12.07 3.68
CA LYS A 47 -19.35 10.68 3.36
C LYS A 47 -19.35 9.82 4.63
N ILE A 48 -18.28 9.86 5.42
CA ILE A 48 -18.16 9.09 6.67
C ILE A 48 -19.22 9.53 7.69
N LYS A 49 -19.47 10.84 7.82
CA LYS A 49 -20.58 11.33 8.66
C LYS A 49 -21.93 10.78 8.21
N GLY A 50 -22.18 10.74 6.90
CA GLY A 50 -23.41 10.15 6.34
C GLY A 50 -23.53 8.65 6.67
N GLN A 51 -22.42 7.91 6.59
CA GLN A 51 -22.38 6.50 7.00
C GLN A 51 -22.66 6.32 8.48
N ILE A 52 -22.04 7.14 9.35
CA ILE A 52 -22.31 7.14 10.80
C ILE A 52 -23.79 7.42 11.06
N ALA A 53 -24.37 8.44 10.42
CA ALA A 53 -25.78 8.79 10.61
C ALA A 53 -26.74 7.66 10.17
N ASN A 54 -26.42 6.96 9.07
CA ASN A 54 -27.19 5.80 8.63
C ASN A 54 -27.08 4.64 9.61
N LEU A 55 -25.86 4.32 10.08
CA LEU A 55 -25.64 3.28 11.08
C LEU A 55 -26.35 3.59 12.41
N GLU A 56 -26.31 4.85 12.86
CA GLU A 56 -27.04 5.31 14.04
C GLU A 56 -28.56 5.19 13.85
N LYS A 57 -29.08 5.50 12.66
CA LYS A 57 -30.50 5.35 12.33
C LYS A 57 -30.94 3.88 12.31
N ASP A 58 -30.17 3.01 11.67
CA ASP A 58 -30.46 1.58 11.58
C ASP A 58 -30.39 0.93 12.96
N LYS A 59 -29.37 1.26 13.74
CA LYS A 59 -29.23 0.86 15.14
C LYS A 59 -30.45 1.29 15.96
N ASN A 60 -30.86 2.56 15.86
CA ASN A 60 -31.99 3.09 16.63
C ASN A 60 -33.33 2.49 16.20
N GLY A 61 -33.50 2.18 14.92
CA GLY A 61 -34.68 1.50 14.40
C GLY A 61 -34.80 0.06 14.88
N ASN A 62 -33.68 -0.67 14.93
CA ASN A 62 -33.66 -2.10 15.25
C ASN A 62 -33.61 -2.39 16.76
N LEU A 63 -32.81 -1.64 17.53
CA LEU A 63 -32.60 -1.90 18.96
C LEU A 63 -33.58 -1.13 19.87
N TYR A 64 -33.93 0.11 19.53
CA TYR A 64 -34.69 1.01 20.41
C TYR A 64 -36.16 1.24 20.00
N SER A 65 -36.69 0.42 19.09
CA SER A 65 -38.11 0.43 18.74
C SER A 65 -38.98 0.03 19.94
N LYS A 66 -40.02 0.81 20.24
CA LYS A 66 -40.99 0.55 21.33
C LYS A 66 -41.77 -0.77 21.19
N LYS A 67 -41.59 -1.52 20.11
CA LYS A 67 -42.24 -2.81 19.83
C LYS A 67 -41.37 -4.04 20.15
N ASN A 68 -40.16 -3.85 20.69
CA ASN A 68 -39.22 -4.94 20.93
C ASN A 68 -39.28 -5.43 22.39
N ASP A 69 -39.52 -6.74 22.58
CA ASP A 69 -39.73 -7.36 23.90
C ASP A 69 -38.45 -7.47 24.76
N PHE A 70 -37.26 -7.27 24.15
CA PHE A 70 -35.93 -7.42 24.78
C PHE A 70 -35.34 -6.14 25.39
N ARG A 71 -36.19 -5.15 25.70
CA ARG A 71 -35.72 -3.82 26.17
C ARG A 71 -34.91 -3.88 27.47
N ALA A 72 -35.17 -4.88 28.32
CA ALA A 72 -34.45 -5.06 29.57
C ALA A 72 -32.99 -5.50 29.34
N GLU A 73 -32.73 -6.39 28.37
CA GLU A 73 -31.37 -6.86 28.06
C GLU A 73 -30.49 -5.80 27.39
N TYR A 74 -31.08 -4.81 26.70
CA TYR A 74 -30.33 -3.74 26.01
C TYR A 74 -29.87 -2.59 26.90
N SER A 75 -30.35 -2.50 28.14
CA SER A 75 -30.00 -1.41 29.08
C SER A 75 -28.49 -1.29 29.36
N VAL A 76 -27.78 -2.43 29.45
CA VAL A 76 -26.33 -2.46 29.67
C VAL A 76 -25.56 -1.92 28.45
N LEU A 77 -26.07 -2.14 27.24
CA LEU A 77 -25.47 -1.61 26.01
C LEU A 77 -25.70 -0.11 25.88
N GLU A 78 -26.85 0.41 26.32
CA GLU A 78 -27.11 1.85 26.40
C GLU A 78 -26.12 2.56 27.33
N GLU A 79 -25.88 2.01 28.53
CA GLU A 79 -24.89 2.57 29.47
C GLU A 79 -23.46 2.56 28.90
N TYR A 80 -23.08 1.50 28.19
CA TYR A 80 -21.77 1.41 27.55
C TYR A 80 -21.64 2.41 26.39
N GLU A 81 -22.71 2.60 25.61
CA GLU A 81 -22.76 3.59 24.55
C GLU A 81 -22.61 5.02 25.09
N GLU A 82 -23.33 5.36 26.17
CA GLU A 82 -23.23 6.69 26.80
C GLU A 82 -21.79 6.97 27.26
N LYS A 83 -21.11 5.96 27.81
CA LYS A 83 -19.68 6.05 28.19
C LYS A 83 -18.79 6.33 26.97
N LEU A 84 -18.96 5.57 25.87
CA LEU A 84 -18.20 5.79 24.63
C LEU A 84 -18.48 7.17 24.01
N ALA A 85 -19.73 7.61 24.00
CA ALA A 85 -20.11 8.93 23.52
C ALA A 85 -19.50 10.05 24.38
N CYS A 86 -19.43 9.86 25.70
CA CYS A 86 -18.74 10.77 26.62
C CYS A 86 -17.24 10.84 26.32
N SER A 87 -16.57 9.70 26.14
CA SER A 87 -15.14 9.64 25.77
C SER A 87 -14.84 10.39 24.48
N ARG A 88 -15.60 10.11 23.41
CA ARG A 88 -15.45 10.80 22.10
C ARG A 88 -15.63 12.32 22.22
N ARG A 89 -16.56 12.79 23.04
CA ARG A 89 -16.76 14.23 23.30
C ARG A 89 -15.58 14.84 24.05
N ALA A 90 -15.04 14.13 25.05
CA ALA A 90 -13.88 14.57 25.83
C ALA A 90 -12.61 14.67 24.96
N GLU A 91 -12.33 13.67 24.12
CA GLU A 91 -11.21 13.69 23.17
C GLU A 91 -11.32 14.85 22.18
N LYS A 92 -12.51 15.04 21.59
CA LYS A 92 -12.77 16.16 20.68
C LYS A 92 -12.51 17.51 21.35
N LEU A 93 -12.87 17.66 22.63
CA LEU A 93 -12.62 18.87 23.40
C LEU A 93 -11.11 19.05 23.64
N LYS A 94 -10.39 17.99 24.02
CA LYS A 94 -8.93 18.00 24.24
C LYS A 94 -8.17 18.40 22.97
N ALA A 95 -8.50 17.80 21.83
CA ALA A 95 -7.89 18.14 20.54
C ALA A 95 -8.17 19.60 20.15
N LYS A 96 -9.40 20.08 20.35
CA LYS A 96 -9.76 21.49 20.09
C LYS A 96 -8.97 22.46 20.98
N GLN A 97 -8.75 22.11 22.25
CA GLN A 97 -7.95 22.91 23.17
C GLN A 97 -6.48 22.97 22.75
N GLN A 98 -5.87 21.84 22.38
CA GLN A 98 -4.49 21.79 21.90
C GLN A 98 -4.30 22.59 20.59
N LEU A 99 -5.20 22.44 19.62
CA LEU A 99 -5.18 23.22 18.38
C LEU A 99 -5.32 24.72 18.64
N SER A 100 -6.16 25.12 19.62
CA SER A 100 -6.28 26.52 20.03
C SER A 100 -4.98 27.07 20.62
N LYS A 101 -4.27 26.27 21.44
CA LYS A 101 -2.95 26.64 21.98
C LYS A 101 -1.91 26.85 20.86
N ILE A 102 -1.80 25.91 19.93
CA ILE A 102 -0.90 26.03 18.77
C ILE A 102 -1.23 27.28 17.96
N HIS A 103 -2.52 27.50 17.66
CA HIS A 103 -2.97 28.68 16.93
C HIS A 103 -2.60 29.99 17.63
N ASN A 104 -2.70 30.03 18.96
CA ASN A 104 -2.29 31.20 19.74
C ASN A 104 -0.78 31.41 19.72
N HIS A 105 0.04 30.35 19.78
CA HIS A 105 1.49 30.44 19.65
C HIS A 105 1.90 30.97 18.28
N VAL A 106 1.28 30.46 17.20
CA VAL A 106 1.50 30.94 15.83
C VAL A 106 1.10 32.40 15.69
N LYS A 107 -0.06 32.81 16.21
CA LYS A 107 -0.47 34.23 16.23
C LYS A 107 0.50 35.12 16.99
N ARG A 108 1.05 34.65 18.12
CA ARG A 108 2.05 35.37 18.90
C ARG A 108 3.34 35.56 18.10
N LEU A 109 3.81 34.52 17.42
CA LEU A 109 4.96 34.59 16.52
C LEU A 109 4.71 35.56 15.36
N GLN A 110 3.56 35.45 14.69
CA GLN A 110 3.16 36.36 13.61
C GLN A 110 3.13 37.83 14.05
N ARG A 111 2.64 38.13 15.26
CA ARG A 111 2.64 39.49 15.80
C ARG A 111 4.05 40.04 16.05
N GLN A 112 4.99 39.20 16.47
CA GLN A 112 6.37 39.64 16.69
C GLN A 112 7.15 39.82 15.38
N LEU A 113 6.67 39.24 14.27
CA LEU A 113 7.28 39.41 12.94
C LEU A 113 6.86 40.71 12.24
N ILE A 114 6.05 41.57 12.87
CA ILE A 114 5.60 42.85 12.31
C ILE A 114 6.50 43.98 12.86
N ASP A 115 7.27 44.61 11.97
CA ASP A 115 8.09 45.82 12.19
C ASP A 115 9.04 45.80 13.40
N VAL A 116 10.06 44.92 13.37
CA VAL A 116 11.13 44.93 14.39
C VAL A 116 12.52 44.83 13.74
N LYS A 117 13.46 45.67 14.18
CA LYS A 117 14.87 45.61 13.77
C LYS A 117 15.52 44.34 14.34
N PRO A 118 16.19 43.51 13.52
CA PRO A 118 16.79 42.26 13.98
C PRO A 118 18.04 42.53 14.82
N THR A 119 17.89 42.58 16.14
CA THR A 119 19.02 42.45 17.08
C THR A 119 19.29 40.97 17.35
N PRO A 120 20.52 40.56 17.68
CA PRO A 120 20.85 39.17 18.00
C PRO A 120 19.95 38.56 19.10
N GLU A 121 19.62 39.33 20.13
CA GLU A 121 18.73 38.92 21.22
C GLU A 121 17.28 38.72 20.75
N PHE A 122 16.84 39.51 19.77
CA PHE A 122 15.51 39.41 19.20
C PHE A 122 15.39 38.21 18.25
N VAL A 123 16.44 37.92 17.47
CA VAL A 123 16.51 36.72 16.62
C VAL A 123 16.49 35.45 17.47
N GLU A 124 17.22 35.42 18.58
CA GLU A 124 17.20 34.27 19.50
C GLU A 124 15.82 34.10 20.14
N LYS A 125 15.15 35.20 20.50
CA LYS A 125 13.76 35.15 20.98
C LYS A 125 12.78 34.61 19.94
N LEU A 126 12.94 34.98 18.66
CA LEU A 126 12.13 34.43 17.57
C LEU A 126 12.39 32.93 17.37
N ARG A 127 13.65 32.51 17.44
CA ARG A 127 14.04 31.10 17.36
C ARG A 127 13.37 30.27 18.46
N VAL A 128 13.45 30.71 19.72
CA VAL A 128 12.81 30.01 20.85
C VAL A 128 11.29 29.90 20.64
N MET A 129 10.62 30.96 20.17
CA MET A 129 9.19 30.89 19.88
C MET A 129 8.85 29.98 18.69
N MET A 130 9.72 29.91 17.68
CA MET A 130 9.56 28.98 16.56
C MET A 130 9.73 27.53 17.03
N GLU A 131 10.74 27.25 17.85
CA GLU A 131 10.96 25.94 18.47
C GLU A 131 9.76 25.55 19.37
N GLU A 132 9.19 26.47 20.14
CA GLU A 132 7.97 26.24 20.93
C GLU A 132 6.76 25.87 20.06
N VAL A 133 6.58 26.54 18.91
CA VAL A 133 5.49 26.25 17.97
C VAL A 133 5.70 24.88 17.32
N ASP A 134 6.92 24.61 16.85
CA ASP A 134 7.25 23.38 16.15
C ASP A 134 7.14 22.17 17.09
N ASN A 135 7.68 22.28 18.30
CA ASN A 135 7.53 21.26 19.34
C ASN A 135 6.04 21.01 19.66
N ALA A 136 5.23 22.05 19.82
CA ALA A 136 3.80 21.89 20.07
C ALA A 136 3.05 21.18 18.92
N ILE A 137 3.43 21.46 17.66
CA ILE A 137 2.86 20.79 16.48
C ILE A 137 3.31 19.33 16.42
N CYS A 138 4.59 19.06 16.65
CA CYS A 138 5.16 17.71 16.63
C CYS A 138 4.55 16.85 17.74
N THR A 139 4.47 17.34 18.98
CA THR A 139 3.81 16.64 20.08
C THR A 139 2.34 16.37 19.76
N PHE A 140 1.59 17.34 19.24
CA PHE A 140 0.21 17.12 18.85
C PHE A 140 0.07 16.04 17.77
N LYS A 141 0.90 16.07 16.73
CA LYS A 141 0.89 15.06 15.66
C LYS A 141 1.19 13.66 16.20
N GLU A 142 2.17 13.55 17.10
CA GLU A 142 2.55 12.26 17.68
C GLU A 142 1.47 11.71 18.60
N GLU A 143 0.89 12.54 19.47
CA GLU A 143 -0.25 12.14 20.31
C GLU A 143 -1.45 11.67 19.46
N GLN A 144 -1.78 12.38 18.37
CA GLN A 144 -2.86 11.96 17.48
C GLN A 144 -2.54 10.69 16.70
N ARG A 145 -1.26 10.46 16.33
CA ARG A 145 -0.82 9.21 15.68
C ARG A 145 -1.02 8.02 16.61
N ILE A 146 -0.57 8.12 17.86
CA ILE A 146 -0.70 7.04 18.85
C ILE A 146 -2.17 6.68 19.07
N ILE A 147 -3.04 7.69 19.27
CA ILE A 147 -4.48 7.48 19.44
C ILE A 147 -5.08 6.79 18.20
N TYR A 148 -4.67 7.21 16.99
CA TYR A 148 -5.15 6.59 15.76
C TYR A 148 -4.71 5.12 15.64
N GLU A 149 -3.45 4.81 15.95
CA GLU A 149 -2.93 3.44 15.91
C GLU A 149 -3.61 2.52 16.94
N GLU A 150 -3.91 3.04 18.14
CA GLU A 150 -4.70 2.33 19.15
C GLU A 150 -6.12 2.05 18.66
N LEU A 151 -6.81 3.04 18.09
CA LEU A 151 -8.16 2.87 17.54
C LEU A 151 -8.19 1.87 16.36
N MET A 152 -7.19 1.88 15.49
CA MET A 152 -7.07 0.90 14.39
C MET A 152 -6.87 -0.52 14.92
N LYS A 153 -6.10 -0.67 16.01
CA LYS A 153 -5.89 -1.98 16.67
C LYS A 153 -7.18 -2.47 17.33
N GLU A 154 -7.91 -1.58 18.00
CA GLU A 154 -9.22 -1.89 18.58
C GLU A 154 -10.23 -2.29 17.51
N GLU A 155 -10.35 -1.52 16.42
CA GLU A 155 -11.22 -1.84 15.28
C GLU A 155 -10.92 -3.25 14.75
N LYS A 156 -9.66 -3.55 14.46
CA LYS A 156 -9.26 -4.89 13.97
C LYS A 156 -9.61 -6.00 14.96
N THR A 157 -9.40 -5.76 16.26
CA THR A 157 -9.69 -6.74 17.31
C THR A 157 -11.20 -7.00 17.40
N THR A 158 -12.01 -5.94 17.47
CA THR A 158 -13.47 -6.05 17.52
C THR A 158 -14.04 -6.66 16.24
N SER A 159 -13.53 -6.31 15.06
CA SER A 159 -13.95 -6.96 13.80
C SER A 159 -13.64 -8.46 13.79
N ASN A 160 -12.49 -8.88 14.32
CA ASN A 160 -12.16 -10.29 14.44
C ASN A 160 -13.08 -11.01 15.43
N GLU A 161 -13.39 -10.38 16.58
CA GLU A 161 -14.33 -10.92 17.56
C GLU A 161 -15.74 -11.07 16.98
N LEU A 162 -16.22 -10.05 16.25
CA LEU A 162 -17.50 -10.08 15.55
C LEU A 162 -17.54 -11.19 14.50
N ASN A 163 -16.50 -11.34 13.68
CA ASN A 163 -16.40 -12.42 12.69
C ASN A 163 -16.44 -13.81 13.34
N VAL A 164 -15.82 -13.97 14.51
CA VAL A 164 -15.86 -15.24 15.27
C VAL A 164 -17.27 -15.50 15.82
N LEU A 165 -17.93 -14.47 16.34
CA LEU A 165 -19.32 -14.58 16.82
C LEU A 165 -20.29 -14.88 15.67
N GLU A 166 -20.14 -14.22 14.52
CA GLU A 166 -20.92 -14.46 13.32
C GLU A 166 -20.77 -15.91 12.85
N LYS A 167 -19.54 -16.41 12.73
CA LYS A 167 -19.29 -17.83 12.42
C LYS A 167 -19.88 -18.80 13.43
N LYS A 168 -19.90 -18.45 14.72
CA LYS A 168 -20.56 -19.26 15.77
C LYS A 168 -22.08 -19.26 15.61
N ILE A 169 -22.68 -18.12 15.27
CA ILE A 169 -24.12 -17.99 15.02
C ILE A 169 -24.50 -18.78 13.76
N GLU A 170 -23.75 -18.63 12.66
CA GLU A 170 -23.93 -19.39 11.43
C GLU A 170 -23.76 -20.90 11.66
N GLY A 171 -22.73 -21.31 12.42
CA GLY A 171 -22.49 -22.71 12.78
C GLY A 171 -23.59 -23.31 13.68
N SER A 172 -24.22 -22.50 14.53
CA SER A 172 -25.36 -22.89 15.38
C SER A 172 -26.68 -22.97 14.59
N LEU A 173 -26.85 -22.12 13.58
CA LEU A 173 -27.98 -22.18 12.65
C LEU A 173 -27.89 -23.40 11.71
N ASN A 174 -26.68 -23.83 11.36
CA ASN A 174 -26.43 -24.98 10.49
C ASN A 174 -26.45 -26.34 11.22
N THR A 175 -26.59 -26.36 12.56
CA THR A 175 -26.61 -27.58 13.39
C THR A 175 -27.94 -27.86 14.08
N ALA A 176 -28.98 -27.05 13.83
CA ALA A 176 -30.34 -27.34 14.28
C ALA A 176 -31.13 -28.17 13.25
N PRO A 177 -31.60 -29.40 13.56
CA PRO A 177 -32.65 -30.01 12.76
C PRO A 177 -33.93 -29.17 12.93
N GLU A 178 -34.63 -28.90 11.83
CA GLU A 178 -35.92 -28.20 11.80
C GLU A 178 -36.88 -28.77 12.86
N LYS A 179 -36.94 -28.10 14.01
CA LYS A 179 -38.09 -28.14 14.90
C LYS A 179 -38.75 -26.78 14.79
N THR A 180 -39.89 -26.79 14.11
CA THR A 180 -40.90 -25.75 14.11
C THR A 180 -41.22 -25.35 15.56
N PHE A 181 -40.55 -24.30 16.05
CA PHE A 181 -41.00 -23.56 17.21
C PHE A 181 -42.27 -22.80 16.83
N ARG A 182 -43.43 -23.40 17.11
CA ARG A 182 -44.68 -22.65 17.25
C ARG A 182 -44.53 -21.72 18.45
N ALA A 183 -44.55 -20.43 18.19
CA ALA A 183 -44.70 -19.42 19.24
C ALA A 183 -46.01 -19.67 20.03
N PRO A 184 -45.97 -19.69 21.38
CA PRO A 184 -47.16 -19.68 22.21
C PRO A 184 -47.87 -18.34 22.02
N CYS A 185 -49.08 -18.34 21.46
CA CYS A 185 -49.96 -17.18 21.49
C CYS A 185 -50.34 -16.92 22.95
N GLY A 186 -49.70 -15.90 23.52
CA GLY A 186 -50.07 -15.28 24.78
C GLY A 186 -51.55 -14.91 24.76
N LYS A 187 -52.25 -15.41 25.77
CA LYS A 187 -53.65 -15.17 26.07
C LYS A 187 -53.85 -13.69 26.39
N THR A 188 -54.79 -13.04 25.72
CA THR A 188 -55.47 -11.86 26.27
C THR A 188 -56.34 -12.30 27.46
N PRO A 189 -56.17 -11.72 28.65
CA PRO A 189 -57.05 -11.98 29.77
C PRO A 189 -58.28 -11.06 29.69
N ALA A 190 -59.42 -11.61 29.31
CA ALA A 190 -60.73 -10.98 29.53
C ALA A 190 -61.84 -12.04 29.55
N GLU A 191 -61.79 -12.93 30.55
CA GLU A 191 -63.01 -13.54 31.07
C GLU A 191 -63.38 -12.80 32.37
N LYS A 192 -64.49 -12.08 32.34
CA LYS A 192 -65.59 -12.23 33.30
C LYS A 192 -66.80 -11.37 32.91
N MET A 193 -67.96 -12.01 33.02
CA MET A 193 -69.33 -11.49 32.93
C MET A 193 -69.86 -11.22 31.51
N THR A 194 -70.43 -12.23 30.87
CA THR A 194 -71.85 -12.57 31.05
C THR A 194 -72.20 -13.81 30.23
N SER A 195 -72.42 -14.92 30.93
CA SER A 195 -73.14 -16.07 30.41
C SER A 195 -74.62 -15.69 30.24
N CYS A 196 -75.11 -15.66 29.01
CA CYS A 196 -76.54 -15.70 28.74
C CYS A 196 -76.88 -17.02 28.03
N GLN A 197 -76.92 -18.05 28.86
CA GLN A 197 -77.83 -19.21 28.84
C GLN A 197 -78.33 -19.66 27.46
N LEU A 198 -77.57 -20.56 26.83
CA LEU A 198 -78.12 -21.54 25.91
C LEU A 198 -78.87 -22.60 26.74
N PRO A 199 -80.02 -23.13 26.28
CA PRO A 199 -80.76 -24.16 27.02
C PRO A 199 -79.88 -25.38 27.32
N GLU A 200 -79.99 -25.94 28.52
CA GLU A 200 -79.11 -26.99 29.05
C GLU A 200 -79.10 -28.23 28.14
N GLU A 201 -80.22 -28.54 27.50
CA GLU A 201 -80.39 -29.65 26.56
C GLU A 201 -79.51 -29.49 25.31
N VAL A 202 -79.26 -28.25 24.87
CA VAL A 202 -78.37 -27.94 23.74
C VAL A 202 -76.92 -28.20 24.11
N VAL A 203 -76.55 -27.92 25.36
CA VAL A 203 -75.21 -28.14 25.91
C VAL A 203 -74.96 -29.64 26.14
N VAL A 204 -75.98 -30.38 26.59
CA VAL A 204 -75.93 -31.83 26.78
C VAL A 204 -75.71 -32.56 25.45
N PHE A 205 -76.41 -32.15 24.38
CA PHE A 205 -76.19 -32.71 23.03
C PHE A 205 -74.76 -32.44 22.51
N GLU A 206 -74.23 -31.24 22.73
CA GLU A 206 -72.86 -30.90 22.30
C GLU A 206 -71.79 -31.69 23.08
N ARG A 207 -72.04 -31.97 24.37
CA ARG A 207 -71.18 -32.83 25.18
C ARG A 207 -71.23 -34.30 24.74
N PHE A 208 -72.42 -34.82 24.41
CA PHE A 208 -72.59 -36.18 23.87
C PHE A 208 -71.80 -36.40 22.58
N LEU A 209 -71.86 -35.42 21.65
CA LEU A 209 -71.10 -35.46 20.40
C LEU A 209 -69.58 -35.46 20.63
N GLN A 210 -69.08 -34.69 21.60
CA GLN A 210 -67.65 -34.66 21.93
C GLN A 210 -67.14 -35.98 22.52
N GLN A 211 -67.99 -36.72 23.25
CA GLN A 211 -67.60 -37.96 23.93
C GLN A 211 -67.75 -39.22 23.07
N THR A 212 -68.69 -39.24 22.11
CA THR A 212 -69.05 -40.45 21.33
C THR A 212 -68.44 -40.48 19.92
N GLY A 213 -67.39 -39.70 19.66
CA GLY A 213 -66.69 -39.71 18.37
C GLY A 213 -67.33 -38.82 17.29
N GLY A 214 -68.08 -37.79 17.69
CA GLY A 214 -68.65 -36.78 16.79
C GLY A 214 -69.98 -37.20 16.15
N ARG A 215 -70.39 -36.48 15.10
CA ARG A 215 -71.69 -36.67 14.43
C ARG A 215 -71.85 -38.01 13.71
N LEU A 216 -70.75 -38.76 13.52
CA LEU A 216 -70.75 -40.06 12.86
C LEU A 216 -70.55 -41.21 13.87
N GLY A 217 -70.53 -40.92 15.17
CA GLY A 217 -70.42 -41.93 16.24
C GLY A 217 -69.11 -42.74 16.23
N GLY A 218 -68.02 -42.13 15.72
CA GLY A 218 -66.73 -42.81 15.56
C GLY A 218 -66.63 -43.75 14.35
N TRP A 219 -67.68 -43.86 13.53
CA TRP A 219 -67.64 -44.55 12.24
C TRP A 219 -67.14 -43.62 11.14
N ASP A 220 -66.52 -44.20 10.11
CA ASP A 220 -66.21 -43.43 8.90
C ASP A 220 -67.46 -43.12 8.10
N ASP A 221 -67.36 -42.12 7.22
CA ASP A 221 -68.50 -41.57 6.49
C ASP A 221 -69.15 -42.59 5.54
N PHE A 222 -68.36 -43.52 4.97
CA PHE A 222 -68.88 -44.53 4.04
C PHE A 222 -69.70 -45.60 4.79
N ASP A 223 -69.14 -46.13 5.88
CA ASP A 223 -69.81 -47.14 6.72
C ASP A 223 -71.09 -46.56 7.34
N HIS A 224 -71.03 -45.32 7.85
CA HIS A 224 -72.19 -44.66 8.44
C HIS A 224 -73.30 -44.38 7.42
N GLN A 225 -72.98 -43.88 6.23
CA GLN A 225 -73.99 -43.63 5.19
C GLN A 225 -74.63 -44.92 4.67
N SER A 226 -73.85 -46.01 4.60
CA SER A 226 -74.36 -47.33 4.22
C SER A 226 -75.32 -47.87 5.30
N PHE A 227 -74.96 -47.75 6.58
CA PHE A 227 -75.84 -48.04 7.71
C PHE A 227 -77.14 -47.22 7.64
N LEU A 228 -77.05 -45.89 7.45
CA LEU A 228 -78.23 -45.02 7.40
C LEU A 228 -79.18 -45.37 6.25
N LYS A 229 -78.65 -45.69 5.06
CA LYS A 229 -79.49 -46.08 3.90
C LYS A 229 -80.33 -47.31 4.22
N VAL A 230 -79.73 -48.33 4.83
CA VAL A 230 -80.44 -49.57 5.20
C VAL A 230 -81.37 -49.35 6.39
N TRP A 231 -80.91 -48.65 7.43
CA TRP A 231 -81.70 -48.39 8.63
C TRP A 231 -82.95 -47.55 8.34
N THR A 232 -82.83 -46.50 7.51
CA THR A 232 -83.96 -45.64 7.09
C THR A 232 -84.96 -46.41 6.22
N LYS A 233 -84.49 -47.35 5.38
CA LYS A 233 -85.34 -48.22 4.55
C LYS A 233 -86.21 -49.15 5.41
N HIS A 234 -85.65 -49.72 6.48
CA HIS A 234 -86.36 -50.65 7.37
C HIS A 234 -87.03 -50.00 8.57
N LYS A 235 -86.83 -48.70 8.78
CA LYS A 235 -87.36 -47.93 9.93
C LYS A 235 -87.09 -48.61 11.28
N GLY A 236 -85.87 -49.12 11.47
CA GLY A 236 -85.42 -49.72 12.74
C GLY A 236 -86.06 -51.06 13.12
N LYS A 237 -86.71 -51.78 12.19
CA LYS A 237 -87.20 -53.14 12.45
C LYS A 237 -86.07 -54.16 12.33
N ALA A 238 -86.05 -55.18 13.20
CA ALA A 238 -84.94 -56.13 13.38
C ALA A 238 -84.39 -56.81 12.10
N THR A 239 -85.16 -56.83 11.02
CA THR A 239 -84.76 -57.32 9.68
C THR A 239 -83.67 -56.49 9.01
N TYR A 240 -83.38 -55.26 9.48
CA TYR A 240 -82.35 -54.41 8.89
C TYR A 240 -80.92 -54.94 9.13
N LEU A 241 -80.70 -55.69 10.22
CA LEU A 241 -79.37 -56.13 10.64
C LEU A 241 -78.74 -57.11 9.65
N GLU A 242 -79.53 -58.00 9.07
CA GLU A 242 -79.05 -58.96 8.06
C GLU A 242 -78.73 -58.26 6.74
N GLU A 243 -79.50 -57.24 6.34
CA GLU A 243 -79.21 -56.44 5.14
C GLU A 243 -78.01 -55.49 5.37
N ALA A 244 -77.86 -54.91 6.57
CA ALA A 244 -76.78 -53.98 6.88
C ALA A 244 -75.40 -54.66 6.90
N LEU A 245 -75.31 -55.88 7.45
CA LEU A 245 -74.06 -56.66 7.44
C LEU A 245 -73.62 -57.08 6.03
N ALA A 246 -74.54 -57.23 5.08
CA ALA A 246 -74.20 -57.52 3.69
C ALA A 246 -73.51 -56.33 2.99
N TYR A 247 -73.83 -55.10 3.38
CA TYR A 247 -73.22 -53.87 2.85
C TYR A 247 -72.01 -53.40 3.68
N LEU A 248 -71.72 -54.02 4.82
CA LEU A 248 -70.63 -53.66 5.74
C LEU A 248 -69.76 -54.90 6.08
N PRO A 249 -68.88 -55.33 5.16
CA PRO A 249 -68.17 -56.61 5.28
C PRO A 249 -67.15 -56.67 6.43
N SER A 250 -66.74 -55.52 6.96
CA SER A 250 -65.70 -55.37 8.00
C SER A 250 -66.26 -55.18 9.42
N ARG A 251 -67.58 -55.16 9.61
CA ARG A 251 -68.23 -54.88 10.91
C ARG A 251 -68.97 -56.10 11.43
N THR A 252 -68.88 -56.31 12.74
CA THR A 252 -69.60 -57.41 13.39
C THR A 252 -71.05 -57.02 13.67
N ARG A 253 -71.89 -58.02 13.96
CA ARG A 253 -73.31 -57.80 14.28
C ARG A 253 -73.46 -56.90 15.51
N GLU A 254 -72.58 -57.08 16.48
CA GLU A 254 -72.51 -56.32 17.72
C GLU A 254 -72.13 -54.86 17.45
N ASP A 255 -71.20 -54.58 16.53
CA ASP A 255 -70.81 -53.21 16.16
C ASP A 255 -71.99 -52.44 15.54
N VAL A 256 -72.74 -53.07 14.63
CA VAL A 256 -73.91 -52.45 13.98
C VAL A 256 -75.02 -52.18 15.01
N GLN A 257 -75.22 -53.08 15.98
CA GLN A 257 -76.19 -52.89 17.06
C GLN A 257 -75.81 -51.76 18.02
N GLN A 258 -74.52 -51.67 18.37
CA GLN A 258 -74.03 -50.57 19.21
C GLN A 258 -74.16 -49.23 18.48
N HIS A 259 -73.89 -49.21 17.17
CA HIS A 259 -74.07 -48.00 16.36
C HIS A 259 -75.54 -47.62 16.19
N GLU A 260 -76.45 -48.59 16.11
CA GLU A 260 -77.88 -48.32 16.14
C GLU A 260 -78.30 -47.71 17.48
N ALA A 261 -77.87 -48.29 18.60
CA ALA A 261 -78.20 -47.76 19.92
C ALA A 261 -77.69 -46.33 20.08
N TRP A 262 -76.46 -46.07 19.62
CA TRP A 262 -75.90 -44.72 19.56
C TRP A 262 -76.72 -43.79 18.65
N TYR A 263 -77.11 -44.24 17.46
CA TYR A 263 -77.83 -43.41 16.50
C TYR A 263 -79.25 -43.08 16.96
N GLN A 264 -79.92 -44.01 17.66
CA GLN A 264 -81.22 -43.75 18.30
C GLN A 264 -81.09 -42.70 19.41
N GLU A 265 -80.07 -42.79 20.26
CA GLU A 265 -79.80 -41.78 21.29
C GLU A 265 -79.41 -40.43 20.68
N PHE A 266 -78.62 -40.45 19.60
CA PHE A 266 -78.28 -39.25 18.83
C PHE A 266 -79.53 -38.56 18.27
N LEU A 267 -80.46 -39.32 17.67
CA LEU A 267 -81.71 -38.77 17.14
C LEU A 267 -82.60 -38.22 18.26
N PHE A 268 -82.71 -38.93 19.38
CA PHE A 268 -83.48 -38.48 20.54
C PHE A 268 -82.94 -37.15 21.11
N LEU A 269 -81.63 -37.07 21.32
CA LEU A 269 -81.01 -35.85 21.84
C LEU A 269 -81.01 -34.71 20.81
N GLU A 270 -80.92 -35.02 19.51
CA GLU A 270 -81.06 -34.00 18.45
C GLU A 270 -82.48 -33.44 18.40
N GLU A 271 -83.50 -34.28 18.58
CA GLU A 271 -84.90 -33.86 18.66
C GLU A 271 -85.14 -33.00 19.92
N LYS A 272 -84.63 -33.42 21.08
CA LYS A 272 -84.68 -32.63 22.33
C LYS A 272 -83.98 -31.28 22.20
N LYS A 273 -82.83 -31.22 21.52
CA LYS A 273 -82.17 -29.96 21.18
C LYS A 273 -83.06 -29.07 20.30
N LYS A 274 -83.74 -29.64 19.29
CA LYS A 274 -84.63 -28.88 18.39
C LYS A 274 -85.84 -28.34 19.14
N GLU A 275 -86.47 -29.14 20.02
CA GLU A 275 -87.58 -28.72 20.88
C GLU A 275 -87.16 -27.57 21.81
N ALA A 276 -86.04 -27.72 22.53
CA ALA A 276 -85.54 -26.69 23.45
C ALA A 276 -85.22 -25.35 22.74
N ILE A 277 -84.70 -25.41 21.50
CA ILE A 277 -84.45 -24.21 20.68
C ILE A 277 -85.75 -23.58 20.18
N GLN A 278 -86.78 -24.37 19.85
CA GLN A 278 -88.10 -23.85 19.44
C GLN A 278 -88.82 -23.18 20.62
N GLU A 279 -88.81 -23.78 21.80
CA GLU A 279 -89.39 -23.18 23.01
C GLU A 279 -88.65 -21.90 23.43
N TRP A 280 -87.32 -21.89 23.35
CA TRP A 280 -86.51 -20.69 23.59
C TRP A 280 -86.83 -19.56 22.60
N LYS A 281 -87.03 -19.88 21.32
CA LYS A 281 -87.43 -18.90 20.28
C LYS A 281 -88.86 -18.40 20.47
N ALA A 282 -89.80 -19.25 20.89
CA ALA A 282 -91.19 -18.86 21.17
C ALA A 282 -91.27 -17.91 22.39
N LYS A 283 -90.49 -18.19 23.45
CA LYS A 283 -90.38 -17.34 24.65
C LYS A 283 -89.78 -15.96 24.33
N LYS A 284 -88.77 -15.91 23.45
CA LYS A 284 -88.19 -14.66 22.92
C LYS A 284 -89.13 -13.85 22.02
N GLN A 285 -90.11 -14.48 21.38
CA GLN A 285 -91.12 -13.81 20.54
C GLN A 285 -92.24 -13.16 21.37
N LEU A 286 -92.65 -13.78 22.49
CA LEU A 286 -93.57 -13.16 23.45
C LEU A 286 -92.98 -11.90 24.10
N GLU A 287 -91.69 -11.92 24.50
CA GLU A 287 -90.96 -10.76 25.03
C GLU A 287 -90.83 -9.60 24.01
N LYS A 288 -90.82 -9.90 22.69
CA LYS A 288 -90.82 -8.88 21.63
C LYS A 288 -92.20 -8.24 21.40
N GLY A 289 -93.29 -8.95 21.69
CA GLY A 289 -94.67 -8.45 21.50
C GLY A 289 -95.06 -7.33 22.47
N GLU A 290 -94.57 -7.37 23.72
CA GLU A 290 -94.85 -6.33 24.73
C GLU A 290 -93.99 -5.07 24.51
N ILE A 291 -92.77 -5.22 23.99
CA ILE A 291 -91.86 -4.10 23.67
C ILE A 291 -92.36 -3.29 22.46
N VAL A 292 -93.01 -3.93 21.48
CA VAL A 292 -93.54 -3.25 20.28
C VAL A 292 -94.75 -2.36 20.58
N LYS A 293 -95.60 -2.73 21.55
CA LYS A 293 -96.75 -1.89 21.98
C LYS A 293 -96.32 -0.60 22.69
N LEU A 294 -95.19 -0.60 23.42
CA LEU A 294 -94.61 0.60 24.02
C LEU A 294 -93.84 1.47 23.01
N GLN A 295 -93.32 0.88 21.93
CA GLN A 295 -92.58 1.61 20.88
C GLN A 295 -93.46 2.43 19.93
N ILE A 296 -94.74 2.12 19.76
CA ILE A 296 -95.63 2.89 18.86
C ILE A 296 -95.95 4.27 19.48
N LYS A 297 -96.19 4.36 20.80
CA LYS A 297 -96.37 5.66 21.49
C LYS A 297 -95.08 6.48 21.62
N ALA A 298 -93.91 5.85 21.61
CA ALA A 298 -92.61 6.54 21.67
C ALA A 298 -92.13 7.05 20.29
N LYS A 299 -92.55 6.41 19.18
CA LYS A 299 -92.14 6.78 17.82
C LYS A 299 -92.73 8.10 17.33
N GLU A 300 -93.94 8.47 17.74
CA GLU A 300 -94.56 9.76 17.38
C GLU A 300 -93.85 10.96 18.05
N ILE A 301 -93.36 10.80 19.28
CA ILE A 301 -92.58 11.81 20.01
C ILE A 301 -91.12 11.88 19.51
N GLN A 302 -90.55 10.74 19.09
CA GLN A 302 -89.19 10.70 18.51
C GLN A 302 -89.10 11.31 17.11
N GLN A 303 -90.14 11.23 16.28
CA GLN A 303 -90.09 11.78 14.92
C GLN A 303 -90.05 13.32 14.91
N PHE A 304 -90.78 13.96 15.82
CA PHE A 304 -90.77 15.42 15.99
C PHE A 304 -89.42 15.94 16.53
N ASN A 305 -88.81 15.23 17.49
CA ASN A 305 -87.50 15.62 18.03
C ASN A 305 -86.33 15.33 17.07
N ARG A 306 -86.45 14.33 16.20
CA ARG A 306 -85.42 13.96 15.23
C ARG A 306 -85.30 14.99 14.09
N GLN A 307 -86.41 15.54 13.60
CA GLN A 307 -86.37 16.63 12.59
C GLN A 307 -85.70 17.90 13.13
N LYS A 308 -85.99 18.28 14.39
CA LYS A 308 -85.38 19.45 15.05
C LYS A 308 -83.89 19.25 15.36
N GLN A 309 -83.47 18.02 15.68
CA GLN A 309 -82.05 17.70 15.86
C GLN A 309 -81.30 17.64 14.52
N GLU A 310 -81.89 17.11 13.45
CA GLU A 310 -81.26 17.04 12.13
C GLU A 310 -81.02 18.43 11.49
N GLU A 311 -81.95 19.39 11.66
CA GLU A 311 -81.71 20.78 11.25
C GLU A 311 -80.60 21.46 12.06
N SER A 312 -80.57 21.26 13.39
CA SER A 312 -79.50 21.81 14.24
C SER A 312 -78.14 21.15 13.95
N GLN A 313 -78.11 19.85 13.63
CA GLN A 313 -76.89 19.14 13.25
C GLN A 313 -76.38 19.61 11.88
N LYS A 314 -77.28 19.85 10.90
CA LYS A 314 -76.93 20.39 9.58
C LYS A 314 -76.36 21.80 9.68
N GLN A 315 -76.99 22.68 10.47
CA GLN A 315 -76.46 24.04 10.71
C GLN A 315 -75.08 24.00 11.37
N LYS A 316 -74.88 23.13 12.37
CA LYS A 316 -73.55 22.96 13.01
C LYS A 316 -72.50 22.39 12.06
N THR A 317 -72.85 21.43 11.20
CA THR A 317 -71.89 20.87 10.22
C THR A 317 -71.59 21.82 9.08
N GLU A 318 -72.54 22.64 8.63
CA GLU A 318 -72.27 23.73 7.68
C GLU A 318 -71.40 24.81 8.31
N GLU A 319 -71.65 25.19 9.55
CA GLU A 319 -70.85 26.19 10.27
C GLU A 319 -69.43 25.67 10.55
N GLU A 320 -69.28 24.39 10.90
CA GLU A 320 -67.97 23.74 11.06
C GLU A 320 -67.22 23.59 9.73
N LYS A 321 -67.92 23.29 8.62
CA LYS A 321 -67.33 23.30 7.27
C LYS A 321 -66.88 24.71 6.88
N ARG A 322 -67.68 25.74 7.18
CA ARG A 322 -67.33 27.14 6.93
C ARG A 322 -66.12 27.57 7.76
N ARG A 323 -66.03 27.13 9.02
CA ARG A 323 -64.87 27.37 9.88
C ARG A 323 -63.61 26.69 9.36
N LYS A 324 -63.70 25.42 8.98
CA LYS A 324 -62.56 24.68 8.38
C LYS A 324 -62.11 25.31 7.06
N GLN A 325 -63.05 25.80 6.24
CA GLN A 325 -62.73 26.52 5.01
C GLN A 325 -62.02 27.85 5.29
N GLN A 326 -62.48 28.62 6.29
CA GLN A 326 -61.83 29.86 6.72
C GLN A 326 -60.44 29.61 7.33
N GLU A 327 -60.27 28.55 8.13
CA GLU A 327 -58.97 28.12 8.68
C GLU A 327 -58.01 27.68 7.55
N LEU A 328 -58.51 26.99 6.52
CA LEU A 328 -57.73 26.59 5.35
C LEU A 328 -57.32 27.80 4.50
N GLU A 329 -58.21 28.76 4.29
CA GLU A 329 -57.91 30.00 3.56
C GLU A 329 -56.94 30.90 4.35
N ALA A 330 -57.08 30.97 5.68
CA ALA A 330 -56.13 31.64 6.55
C ALA A 330 -54.75 30.96 6.51
N TRP A 331 -54.71 29.63 6.53
CA TRP A 331 -53.46 28.86 6.40
C TRP A 331 -52.81 29.06 5.02
N LYS A 332 -53.58 29.10 3.94
CA LYS A 332 -53.06 29.39 2.59
C LYS A 332 -52.48 30.80 2.50
N ARG A 333 -53.18 31.81 3.04
CA ARG A 333 -52.67 33.19 3.11
C ARG A 333 -51.40 33.28 3.95
N GLN A 334 -51.34 32.60 5.10
CA GLN A 334 -50.15 32.58 5.93
C GLN A 334 -48.96 31.93 5.20
N LYS A 335 -49.21 30.83 4.49
CA LYS A 335 -48.18 30.14 3.70
C LYS A 335 -47.67 30.99 2.53
N GLU A 336 -48.55 31.76 1.89
CA GLU A 336 -48.16 32.73 0.85
C GLU A 336 -47.34 33.89 1.43
N ILE A 337 -47.71 34.40 2.61
CA ILE A 337 -46.93 35.42 3.34
C ILE A 337 -45.55 34.87 3.72
N ASP A 338 -45.48 33.66 4.25
CA ASP A 338 -44.22 33.02 4.64
C ASP A 338 -43.33 32.72 3.42
N ALA A 339 -43.92 32.29 2.30
CA ALA A 339 -43.19 32.11 1.04
C ALA A 339 -42.67 33.43 0.47
N ALA A 340 -43.48 34.50 0.50
CA ALA A 340 -43.05 35.84 0.11
C ALA A 340 -41.92 36.36 1.02
N ALA A 341 -42.02 36.13 2.34
CA ALA A 341 -40.98 36.49 3.30
C ALA A 341 -39.66 35.73 3.06
N GLN A 342 -39.72 34.45 2.68
CA GLN A 342 -38.53 33.67 2.32
C GLN A 342 -37.87 34.16 1.03
N ILE A 343 -38.65 34.53 0.01
CA ILE A 343 -38.11 35.12 -1.22
C ILE A 343 -37.44 36.47 -0.91
N GLN A 344 -38.08 37.30 -0.09
CA GLN A 344 -37.55 38.61 0.30
C GLN A 344 -36.29 38.51 1.17
N ALA A 345 -36.21 37.49 2.04
CA ALA A 345 -35.00 37.19 2.80
C ALA A 345 -33.84 36.76 1.88
N LYS A 346 -34.09 35.93 0.87
CA LYS A 346 -33.07 35.54 -0.13
C LYS A 346 -32.55 36.73 -0.92
N ILE A 347 -33.43 37.61 -1.40
CA ILE A 347 -33.02 38.83 -2.12
C ILE A 347 -32.15 39.71 -1.22
N LYS A 348 -32.53 39.88 0.05
CA LYS A 348 -31.75 40.67 1.01
C LYS A 348 -30.37 40.06 1.30
N GLU A 349 -30.29 38.73 1.37
CA GLU A 349 -29.03 38.01 1.56
C GLU A 349 -28.12 38.13 0.32
N GLU A 350 -28.67 38.07 -0.89
CA GLU A 350 -27.96 38.32 -2.14
C GLU A 350 -27.44 39.77 -2.25
N GLU A 351 -28.25 40.76 -1.87
CA GLU A 351 -27.82 42.16 -1.81
C GLU A 351 -26.67 42.38 -0.80
N GLU A 352 -26.72 41.71 0.36
CA GLU A 352 -25.67 41.77 1.36
C GLU A 352 -24.37 41.11 0.89
N GLN A 353 -24.48 39.98 0.19
CA GLN A 353 -23.34 39.31 -0.46
C GLN A 353 -22.72 40.20 -1.54
N LEU A 354 -23.53 40.85 -2.38
CA LEU A 354 -23.04 41.76 -3.41
C LEU A 354 -22.33 42.98 -2.79
N LYS A 355 -22.86 43.49 -1.67
CA LYS A 355 -22.23 44.59 -0.91
C LYS A 355 -20.90 44.16 -0.28
N LYS A 356 -20.80 42.93 0.24
CA LYS A 356 -19.54 42.35 0.72
C LYS A 356 -18.52 42.18 -0.41
N GLN A 357 -18.93 41.69 -1.57
CA GLN A 357 -18.06 41.55 -2.74
C GLN A 357 -17.56 42.90 -3.28
N ARG A 358 -18.39 43.95 -3.26
CA ARG A 358 -17.96 45.31 -3.63
C ARG A 358 -16.91 45.86 -2.67
N LYS A 359 -17.10 45.68 -1.36
CA LYS A 359 -16.12 46.07 -0.34
C LYS A 359 -14.79 45.31 -0.47
N GLU A 360 -14.86 44.02 -0.77
CA GLU A 360 -13.67 43.19 -0.98
C GLU A 360 -12.90 43.63 -2.23
N ARG A 361 -13.59 43.91 -3.34
CA ARG A 361 -12.95 44.47 -4.55
C ARG A 361 -12.28 45.81 -4.28
N GLN A 362 -12.90 46.66 -3.47
CA GLN A 362 -12.32 47.95 -3.09
C GLN A 362 -11.04 47.77 -2.25
N ARG A 363 -11.04 46.85 -1.28
CA ARG A 363 -9.84 46.48 -0.50
C ARG A 363 -8.73 45.91 -1.38
N GLN A 364 -9.07 45.07 -2.36
CA GLN A 364 -8.10 44.51 -3.30
C GLN A 364 -7.43 45.61 -4.13
N LEU A 365 -8.20 46.63 -4.54
CA LEU A 365 -7.66 47.78 -5.27
C LEU A 365 -6.70 48.62 -4.40
N GLU A 366 -7.08 48.88 -3.14
CA GLU A 366 -6.25 49.61 -2.17
C GLU A 366 -4.94 48.87 -1.88
N VAL A 367 -5.00 47.56 -1.64
CA VAL A 367 -3.81 46.72 -1.44
C VAL A 367 -2.93 46.72 -2.68
N LYS A 368 -3.52 46.66 -3.88
CA LYS A 368 -2.76 46.71 -5.14
C LYS A 368 -1.98 48.03 -5.28
N LEU A 369 -2.60 49.16 -4.98
CA LEU A 369 -1.93 50.48 -5.02
C LEU A 369 -0.78 50.56 -4.00
N LEU A 370 -0.99 50.06 -2.78
CA LEU A 370 0.07 50.02 -1.75
C LEU A 370 1.24 49.12 -2.16
N VAL A 371 0.96 47.98 -2.80
CA VAL A 371 2.00 47.08 -3.30
C VAL A 371 2.78 47.74 -4.45
N GLU A 372 2.11 48.42 -5.38
CA GLU A 372 2.76 49.15 -6.47
C GLU A 372 3.67 50.29 -5.95
N GLU A 373 3.23 51.02 -4.92
CA GLU A 373 4.04 52.03 -4.26
C GLU A 373 5.26 51.42 -3.54
N HIS A 374 5.06 50.32 -2.80
CA HIS A 374 6.15 49.61 -2.15
C HIS A 374 7.18 49.04 -3.16
N ILE A 375 6.72 48.57 -4.32
CA ILE A 375 7.61 48.11 -5.40
C ILE A 375 8.44 49.28 -5.91
N ARG A 376 7.85 50.47 -6.09
CA ARG A 376 8.59 51.66 -6.56
C ARG A 376 9.68 52.08 -5.57
N ILE A 377 9.33 52.18 -4.29
CA ILE A 377 10.29 52.54 -3.21
C ILE A 377 11.40 51.48 -3.09
N ARG A 378 11.06 50.20 -3.22
CA ARG A 378 12.04 49.12 -3.18
C ARG A 378 13.01 49.21 -4.34
N LYS A 379 12.52 49.48 -5.55
CA LYS A 379 13.34 49.66 -6.75
C LYS A 379 14.31 50.83 -6.59
N GLU A 380 13.84 51.99 -6.12
CA GLU A 380 14.70 53.15 -5.85
C GLU A 380 15.79 52.85 -4.81
N LYS A 381 15.49 52.04 -3.78
CA LYS A 381 16.48 51.60 -2.79
C LYS A 381 17.48 50.59 -3.36
N GLU A 382 17.03 49.65 -4.18
CA GLU A 382 17.89 48.67 -4.83
C GLU A 382 18.85 49.36 -5.81
N ASP A 383 18.36 50.34 -6.57
CA ASP A 383 19.19 51.15 -7.47
C ASP A 383 20.25 51.97 -6.68
N PHE A 384 19.87 52.51 -5.52
CA PHE A 384 20.79 53.23 -4.63
C PHE A 384 21.88 52.30 -4.04
N LEU A 385 21.49 51.12 -3.55
CA LEU A 385 22.43 50.11 -3.01
C LEU A 385 23.37 49.56 -4.09
N LEU A 386 22.88 49.40 -5.32
CA LEU A 386 23.70 48.96 -6.44
C LEU A 386 24.78 50.01 -6.77
N LEU A 387 24.41 51.29 -6.77
CA LEU A 387 25.34 52.39 -7.00
C LEU A 387 26.41 52.48 -5.90
N GLU A 388 26.01 52.32 -4.63
CA GLU A 388 26.94 52.29 -3.48
C GLU A 388 27.91 51.10 -3.56
N LYS A 389 27.40 49.92 -3.95
CA LYS A 389 28.22 48.72 -4.13
C LYS A 389 29.21 48.86 -5.28
N GLN A 390 28.80 49.47 -6.40
CA GLN A 390 29.70 49.76 -7.52
C GLN A 390 30.85 50.68 -7.09
N MET A 391 30.56 51.72 -6.32
CA MET A 391 31.60 52.61 -5.79
C MET A 391 32.55 51.89 -4.82
N GLN A 392 32.04 50.99 -3.96
CA GLN A 392 32.89 50.18 -3.07
C GLN A 392 33.74 49.16 -3.82
N GLU A 393 33.19 48.50 -4.84
CA GLU A 393 33.94 47.55 -5.67
C GLU A 393 35.04 48.25 -6.47
N GLU A 394 34.79 49.46 -6.98
CA GLU A 394 35.81 50.27 -7.65
C GLU A 394 36.92 50.69 -6.68
N MET A 395 36.58 51.13 -5.46
CA MET A 395 37.58 51.47 -4.44
C MET A 395 38.40 50.26 -3.98
N GLU A 396 37.76 49.09 -3.79
CA GLU A 396 38.46 47.85 -3.46
C GLU A 396 39.37 47.38 -4.59
N GLN A 397 38.94 47.51 -5.86
CA GLN A 397 39.80 47.17 -6.99
C GLN A 397 41.02 48.09 -7.07
N GLU A 398 40.85 49.38 -6.81
CA GLU A 398 41.95 50.34 -6.80
C GLU A 398 42.94 50.06 -5.65
N GLU A 399 42.45 49.75 -4.45
CA GLU A 399 43.32 49.34 -3.33
C GLU A 399 44.02 47.99 -3.60
N ARG A 400 43.33 47.01 -4.19
CA ARG A 400 43.96 45.74 -4.62
C ARG A 400 45.03 45.97 -5.68
N ARG A 401 44.83 46.90 -6.61
CA ARG A 401 45.85 47.29 -7.61
C ARG A 401 47.07 47.90 -6.93
N LYS A 402 46.89 48.82 -5.98
CA LYS A 402 48.01 49.40 -5.21
C LYS A 402 48.77 48.34 -4.40
N MET A 403 48.04 47.45 -3.74
CA MET A 403 48.64 46.34 -2.97
C MET A 403 49.37 45.34 -3.88
N ALA A 404 48.83 45.04 -5.07
CA ALA A 404 49.49 44.19 -6.05
C ALA A 404 50.78 44.82 -6.57
N VAL A 405 50.80 46.13 -6.85
CA VAL A 405 52.02 46.85 -7.26
C VAL A 405 53.08 46.83 -6.15
N PHE A 406 52.65 47.04 -4.89
CA PHE A 406 53.54 46.97 -3.72
C PHE A 406 54.14 45.56 -3.53
N GLU A 407 53.30 44.52 -3.62
CA GLU A 407 53.73 43.13 -3.53
C GLU A 407 54.64 42.72 -4.69
N ILE A 408 54.35 43.17 -5.93
CA ILE A 408 55.24 42.96 -7.09
C ILE A 408 56.61 43.58 -6.85
N CYS A 409 56.69 44.81 -6.34
CA CYS A 409 57.97 45.44 -6.00
C CYS A 409 58.71 44.65 -4.92
N ARG A 410 58.00 44.19 -3.86
CA ARG A 410 58.59 43.37 -2.80
C ARG A 410 59.13 42.03 -3.33
N PHE A 411 58.40 41.40 -4.24
CA PHE A 411 58.82 40.14 -4.87
C PHE A 411 60.02 40.34 -5.80
N GLN A 412 60.01 41.40 -6.62
CA GLN A 412 61.16 41.75 -7.46
C GLN A 412 62.42 42.01 -6.63
N ASP A 413 62.29 42.72 -5.51
CA ASP A 413 63.42 43.06 -4.63
C ASP A 413 63.95 41.83 -3.86
N ARG A 414 63.05 40.91 -3.48
CA ARG A 414 63.42 39.60 -2.91
C ARG A 414 64.08 38.69 -3.95
N ASP A 415 63.57 38.69 -5.18
CA ASP A 415 64.08 37.86 -6.26
C ASP A 415 65.43 38.40 -6.78
N LEU A 416 65.65 39.72 -6.74
CA LEU A 416 66.95 40.35 -7.01
C LEU A 416 68.00 39.92 -5.97
N ARG A 417 67.66 39.97 -4.67
CA ARG A 417 68.53 39.49 -3.59
C ARG A 417 68.83 38.00 -3.71
N LYS A 418 67.82 37.18 -4.04
CA LYS A 418 68.03 35.75 -4.32
C LYS A 418 68.85 35.50 -5.58
N LEU A 419 68.79 36.37 -6.58
CA LEU A 419 69.62 36.30 -7.79
C LEU A 419 71.07 36.65 -7.47
N GLU A 420 71.32 37.64 -6.61
CA GLU A 420 72.66 38.00 -6.13
C GLU A 420 73.27 36.89 -5.27
N GLU A 421 72.51 36.34 -4.32
CA GLU A 421 72.92 35.16 -3.55
C GLU A 421 73.18 33.95 -4.47
N LYS A 422 72.29 33.68 -5.44
CA LYS A 422 72.50 32.61 -6.42
C LYS A 422 73.68 32.87 -7.35
N ALA A 423 74.04 34.11 -7.64
CA ALA A 423 75.22 34.44 -8.43
C ALA A 423 76.51 34.21 -7.63
N GLN A 424 76.50 34.51 -6.34
CA GLN A 424 77.60 34.19 -5.42
C GLN A 424 77.73 32.68 -5.20
N GLU A 425 76.61 31.98 -4.99
CA GLU A 425 76.55 30.52 -4.93
C GLU A 425 76.94 29.87 -6.26
N ARG A 426 76.59 30.46 -7.42
CA ARG A 426 77.03 29.98 -8.74
C ARG A 426 78.52 30.10 -8.91
N ARG A 427 79.16 31.21 -8.50
CA ARG A 427 80.63 31.33 -8.56
C ARG A 427 81.34 30.37 -7.60
N ALA A 428 80.73 30.08 -6.45
CA ALA A 428 81.22 29.06 -5.51
C ALA A 428 80.97 27.63 -6.04
N LYS A 429 79.84 27.40 -6.71
CA LYS A 429 79.49 26.14 -7.36
C LYS A 429 80.33 25.89 -8.61
N GLU A 430 80.59 26.87 -9.47
CA GLU A 430 81.48 26.74 -10.65
C GLU A 430 82.87 26.29 -10.22
N LYS A 431 83.44 26.88 -9.15
CA LYS A 431 84.71 26.40 -8.58
C LYS A 431 84.64 24.97 -8.02
N SER A 432 83.51 24.59 -7.41
CA SER A 432 83.28 23.21 -6.93
C SER A 432 82.91 22.23 -8.05
N GLU A 433 82.31 22.73 -9.12
CA GLU A 433 81.86 22.02 -10.31
C GLU A 433 83.05 21.75 -11.24
N ASP A 434 83.99 22.67 -11.42
CA ASP A 434 85.27 22.39 -12.11
C ASP A 434 86.05 21.25 -11.43
N GLU A 435 86.01 21.21 -10.10
CA GLU A 435 86.64 20.16 -9.29
C GLU A 435 85.85 18.84 -9.33
N LYS A 436 84.52 18.91 -9.37
CA LYS A 436 83.62 17.76 -9.54
C LYS A 436 83.59 17.26 -10.97
N GLU A 437 83.76 18.08 -11.99
CA GLU A 437 83.69 17.75 -13.41
C GLU A 437 84.97 17.02 -13.84
N ARG A 438 86.12 17.35 -13.25
CA ARG A 438 87.32 16.49 -13.30
C ARG A 438 87.10 15.12 -12.65
N ARG A 439 86.25 15.01 -11.62
CA ARG A 439 85.86 13.73 -10.99
C ARG A 439 84.74 13.00 -11.74
N LEU A 440 83.80 13.71 -12.35
CA LEU A 440 82.63 13.20 -13.08
C LEU A 440 82.98 12.82 -14.53
N ALA A 441 83.97 13.44 -15.17
CA ALA A 441 84.50 12.99 -16.46
C ALA A 441 85.11 11.57 -16.37
N LYS A 442 85.66 11.21 -15.20
CA LYS A 442 86.11 9.84 -14.89
C LYS A 442 84.97 8.85 -14.60
N LEU A 443 83.76 9.33 -14.31
CA LEU A 443 82.61 8.50 -13.91
C LEU A 443 81.50 8.44 -14.98
N LYS A 444 81.40 9.42 -15.88
CA LYS A 444 80.39 9.51 -16.96
C LYS A 444 80.73 8.73 -18.24
N GLU A 445 81.85 8.01 -18.27
CA GLU A 445 82.06 6.94 -19.27
C GLU A 445 81.20 5.70 -18.94
N LYS A 446 80.65 5.62 -17.72
CA LYS A 446 79.82 4.50 -17.28
C LYS A 446 78.40 4.95 -16.94
N VAL A 447 77.56 4.82 -17.97
CA VAL A 447 76.12 4.54 -17.91
C VAL A 447 75.20 5.75 -17.71
N GLN A 448 74.40 6.01 -18.74
CA GLN A 448 73.18 6.81 -18.71
C GLN A 448 72.03 5.88 -19.15
N VAL A 449 70.96 5.78 -18.36
CA VAL A 449 69.79 4.93 -18.68
C VAL A 449 68.59 5.80 -19.03
N HIS A 450 68.00 5.52 -20.19
CA HIS A 450 66.69 5.97 -20.65
C HIS A 450 65.68 4.85 -20.43
N VAL A 451 64.40 5.15 -20.13
CA VAL A 451 63.35 4.13 -19.99
C VAL A 451 62.09 4.57 -20.74
N ASP A 452 61.68 3.73 -21.70
CA ASP A 452 60.47 3.90 -22.52
C ASP A 452 59.21 3.31 -21.88
N ARG A 453 58.03 3.78 -22.33
CA ARG A 453 56.69 3.30 -21.90
C ARG A 453 56.42 1.88 -22.41
N ASP A 454 56.11 0.96 -21.50
CA ASP A 454 55.82 -0.47 -21.76
C ASP A 454 54.32 -0.80 -21.60
N PRO A 455 53.56 -0.99 -22.70
CA PRO A 455 52.16 -1.41 -22.66
C PRO A 455 51.93 -2.78 -22.02
N SER A 456 52.94 -3.65 -21.97
CA SER A 456 52.84 -4.98 -21.34
C SER A 456 52.88 -4.93 -19.81
N ARG A 457 53.06 -3.74 -19.21
CA ARG A 457 53.07 -3.55 -17.74
C ARG A 457 51.75 -3.96 -17.07
N LEU A 458 50.62 -3.89 -17.77
CA LEU A 458 49.30 -4.33 -17.28
C LEU A 458 49.24 -5.85 -17.03
N CYS A 459 49.99 -6.64 -17.82
CA CYS A 459 50.02 -8.10 -17.72
C CYS A 459 51.21 -8.61 -16.86
N LYS A 460 52.08 -7.70 -16.40
CA LYS A 460 53.24 -8.05 -15.57
C LYS A 460 52.92 -7.80 -14.10
N LEU A 461 53.27 -8.76 -13.25
CA LEU A 461 53.17 -8.60 -11.81
C LEU A 461 53.98 -7.37 -11.37
N THR A 462 53.42 -6.56 -10.48
CA THR A 462 54.17 -5.43 -9.92
C THR A 462 55.33 -5.96 -9.07
N LYS A 463 56.46 -5.25 -9.00
CA LYS A 463 57.57 -5.65 -8.10
C LYS A 463 57.10 -5.88 -6.66
N GLY A 464 56.15 -5.09 -6.16
CA GLY A 464 55.56 -5.32 -4.83
C GLY A 464 54.74 -6.61 -4.73
N TRP A 465 54.16 -7.09 -5.84
CA TRP A 465 53.51 -8.40 -5.93
C TRP A 465 54.54 -9.53 -6.06
N GLU A 466 55.59 -9.35 -6.88
CA GLU A 466 56.70 -10.29 -6.96
C GLU A 466 57.38 -10.50 -5.61
N GLU A 467 57.65 -9.44 -4.85
CA GLU A 467 58.22 -9.53 -3.48
C GLU A 467 57.28 -10.26 -2.51
N ARG A 468 55.97 -10.02 -2.58
CA ARG A 468 54.98 -10.76 -1.77
C ARG A 468 54.89 -12.25 -2.15
N CYS A 469 55.23 -12.61 -3.38
CA CYS A 469 55.26 -13.99 -3.85
C CYS A 469 56.60 -14.72 -3.58
N LYS A 470 57.64 -14.03 -3.09
CA LYS A 470 58.97 -14.63 -2.83
C LYS A 470 59.08 -15.42 -1.53
N GLU A 471 58.22 -15.18 -0.54
CA GLU A 471 58.20 -15.99 0.69
C GLU A 471 57.41 -17.29 0.47
N THR A 472 57.98 -18.20 -0.30
CA THR A 472 57.56 -19.61 -0.37
C THR A 472 58.37 -20.42 0.64
N GLY A 473 57.73 -20.81 1.75
CA GLY A 473 58.28 -21.83 2.64
C GLY A 473 58.30 -23.23 1.99
N PRO A 474 58.91 -24.25 2.64
CA PRO A 474 59.13 -25.59 2.07
C PRO A 474 57.85 -26.38 1.72
N SER A 475 56.67 -25.85 2.04
CA SER A 475 55.36 -26.44 1.81
C SER A 475 54.59 -25.89 0.60
N GLY A 476 55.18 -24.98 -0.21
CA GLY A 476 54.65 -24.64 -1.53
C GLY A 476 53.31 -23.88 -1.58
N SER A 477 52.72 -23.47 -0.46
CA SER A 477 51.55 -22.58 -0.49
C SER A 477 52.02 -21.12 -0.45
N ALA A 478 51.91 -20.43 -1.59
CA ALA A 478 52.04 -18.97 -1.69
C ALA A 478 51.15 -18.29 -0.63
N PRO A 479 51.46 -17.06 -0.19
CA PRO A 479 50.54 -16.29 0.65
C PRO A 479 49.29 -15.96 -0.17
N LEU A 480 48.28 -16.82 -0.09
CA LEU A 480 46.96 -16.59 -0.64
C LEU A 480 46.41 -15.34 0.05
N GLN A 481 46.30 -14.23 -0.67
CA GLN A 481 45.38 -13.19 -0.24
C GLN A 481 43.99 -13.83 -0.12
N HIS A 482 43.55 -14.04 1.12
CA HIS A 482 42.28 -14.64 1.51
C HIS A 482 41.12 -13.70 1.18
N ILE A 483 40.89 -13.43 -0.11
CA ILE A 483 39.75 -12.65 -0.58
C ILE A 483 38.70 -13.65 -1.06
N PRO A 484 37.66 -13.94 -0.26
CA PRO A 484 36.67 -14.96 -0.59
C PRO A 484 35.80 -14.58 -1.79
N HIS A 485 35.78 -13.32 -2.23
CA HIS A 485 34.91 -12.77 -3.28
C HIS A 485 35.65 -12.34 -4.57
N ARG A 486 36.82 -12.94 -4.88
CA ARG A 486 37.64 -12.60 -6.07
C ARG A 486 36.88 -12.73 -7.38
N LEU A 487 35.94 -13.68 -7.47
CA LEU A 487 35.16 -13.90 -8.69
C LEU A 487 34.29 -12.70 -9.07
N THR A 488 33.72 -11.97 -8.11
CA THR A 488 32.97 -10.73 -8.40
C THR A 488 33.89 -9.61 -8.90
N ILE A 489 35.12 -9.53 -8.38
CA ILE A 489 36.13 -8.59 -8.90
C ILE A 489 36.48 -8.95 -10.35
N ALA A 490 36.66 -10.24 -10.63
CA ALA A 490 36.88 -10.72 -11.99
C ALA A 490 35.69 -10.36 -12.90
N PHE A 491 34.46 -10.56 -12.45
CA PHE A 491 33.27 -10.13 -13.19
C PHE A 491 33.28 -8.63 -13.52
N PHE A 492 33.58 -7.75 -12.56
CA PHE A 492 33.64 -6.31 -12.84
C PHE A 492 34.71 -5.96 -13.89
N ALA A 493 35.87 -6.62 -13.84
CA ALA A 493 36.92 -6.41 -14.83
C ALA A 493 36.54 -6.97 -16.21
N LEU A 494 36.03 -8.20 -16.26
CA LEU A 494 35.65 -8.87 -17.51
C LEU A 494 34.48 -8.18 -18.19
N SER A 495 33.41 -7.91 -17.44
CA SER A 495 32.25 -7.18 -17.95
C SER A 495 32.62 -5.74 -18.30
N GLY A 496 33.50 -5.09 -17.53
CA GLY A 496 34.03 -3.77 -17.89
C GLY A 496 34.81 -3.77 -19.22
N LEU A 497 35.65 -4.78 -19.45
CA LEU A 497 36.37 -4.96 -20.72
C LEU A 497 35.40 -5.27 -21.87
N ASP A 498 34.36 -6.08 -21.64
CA ASP A 498 33.30 -6.35 -22.62
C ASP A 498 32.52 -5.08 -23.00
N MET A 499 32.19 -4.28 -22.00
CA MET A 499 31.54 -2.98 -22.19
C MET A 499 32.42 -1.97 -22.95
N LEU A 500 33.74 -2.14 -22.94
CA LEU A 500 34.72 -1.34 -23.69
C LEU A 500 35.23 -2.05 -24.95
N ASP A 501 34.57 -3.14 -25.38
CA ASP A 501 34.95 -3.96 -26.54
C ASP A 501 36.43 -4.37 -26.58
N SER A 502 36.97 -4.71 -25.41
CA SER A 502 38.40 -4.91 -25.17
C SER A 502 38.72 -6.29 -24.57
N LEU A 503 37.84 -7.29 -24.73
CA LEU A 503 38.08 -8.66 -24.26
C LEU A 503 39.23 -9.39 -24.98
N ASN A 504 39.74 -8.83 -26.08
CA ASN A 504 40.89 -9.36 -26.81
C ASN A 504 42.22 -9.21 -26.07
N VAL A 505 42.29 -8.35 -25.03
CA VAL A 505 43.53 -8.11 -24.28
C VAL A 505 43.86 -9.18 -23.24
N ILE A 506 42.96 -10.15 -23.02
CA ILE A 506 43.07 -11.20 -22.01
C ILE A 506 43.06 -12.59 -22.64
N ASN A 507 43.68 -13.57 -21.95
CA ASN A 507 43.57 -14.97 -22.33
C ASN A 507 42.24 -15.56 -21.82
N LYS A 508 41.25 -15.60 -22.70
CA LYS A 508 39.90 -16.09 -22.38
C LYS A 508 39.91 -17.53 -21.86
N SER A 509 40.68 -18.41 -22.49
CA SER A 509 40.72 -19.85 -22.16
C SER A 509 41.24 -20.10 -20.74
N GLU A 510 42.33 -19.44 -20.34
CA GLU A 510 42.88 -19.58 -18.98
C GLU A 510 41.90 -19.11 -17.90
N ILE A 511 41.20 -18.00 -18.16
CA ILE A 511 40.22 -17.46 -17.21
C ILE A 511 38.99 -18.37 -17.12
N ILE A 512 38.54 -18.93 -18.25
CA ILE A 512 37.45 -19.93 -18.27
C ILE A 512 37.84 -21.15 -17.41
N GLU A 513 39.05 -21.71 -17.58
CA GLU A 513 39.52 -22.83 -16.75
C GLU A 513 39.59 -22.45 -15.27
N TRP A 514 40.03 -21.24 -14.95
CA TRP A 514 40.03 -20.72 -13.58
C TRP A 514 38.62 -20.62 -13.00
N ILE A 515 37.64 -20.08 -13.74
CA ILE A 515 36.25 -19.98 -13.26
C ILE A 515 35.68 -21.39 -13.03
N TYR A 516 35.91 -22.33 -13.95
CA TYR A 516 35.48 -23.71 -13.76
C TYR A 516 36.16 -24.42 -12.60
N SER A 517 37.36 -23.98 -12.20
CA SER A 517 38.00 -24.51 -10.98
C SER A 517 37.26 -24.15 -9.70
N LEU A 518 36.41 -23.11 -9.75
CA LEU A 518 35.63 -22.64 -8.62
C LEU A 518 34.26 -23.31 -8.52
N GLN A 519 33.83 -24.11 -9.50
CA GLN A 519 32.56 -24.82 -9.43
C GLN A 519 32.59 -25.87 -8.31
N VAL A 520 31.60 -25.85 -7.44
CA VAL A 520 31.31 -26.90 -6.46
C VAL A 520 30.44 -27.92 -7.17
N LEU A 521 31.07 -29.01 -7.61
CA LEU A 521 30.40 -30.11 -8.28
C LEU A 521 29.78 -31.07 -7.26
N PRO A 522 28.72 -31.82 -7.63
CA PRO A 522 28.22 -32.88 -6.80
C PRO A 522 29.27 -33.97 -6.61
N THR A 523 29.35 -34.52 -5.40
CA THR A 523 30.11 -35.72 -5.08
C THR A 523 29.55 -36.94 -5.83
N GLU A 524 30.30 -38.04 -5.84
CA GLU A 524 29.90 -39.28 -6.53
C GLU A 524 28.55 -39.82 -6.02
N ASP A 525 28.31 -39.74 -4.71
CA ASP A 525 27.05 -40.09 -4.05
C ASP A 525 25.96 -39.00 -4.12
N LYS A 526 26.29 -37.83 -4.69
CA LYS A 526 25.42 -36.65 -4.81
C LYS A 526 24.85 -36.15 -3.47
N SER A 527 25.54 -36.40 -2.36
CA SER A 527 25.08 -36.01 -1.03
C SER A 527 25.15 -34.50 -0.75
N ASN A 528 25.92 -33.74 -1.54
CA ASN A 528 26.13 -32.29 -1.37
C ASN A 528 25.39 -31.42 -2.41
N LEU A 529 24.30 -31.91 -3.01
CA LEU A 529 23.55 -31.16 -4.05
C LEU A 529 23.06 -29.79 -3.59
N ASP A 530 22.66 -29.68 -2.33
CA ASP A 530 22.24 -28.45 -1.64
C ASP A 530 23.37 -27.42 -1.46
N ARG A 531 24.63 -27.83 -1.67
CA ARG A 531 25.83 -26.98 -1.53
C ARG A 531 26.49 -26.63 -2.86
N CYS A 532 25.95 -27.12 -3.98
CA CYS A 532 26.54 -26.92 -5.29
C CYS A 532 26.34 -25.47 -5.80
N GLY A 533 27.22 -25.02 -6.69
CA GLY A 533 27.28 -23.65 -7.18
C GLY A 533 28.73 -23.25 -7.52
N PHE A 534 29.11 -22.00 -7.28
CA PHE A 534 30.50 -21.56 -7.44
C PHE A 534 31.05 -20.94 -6.15
N ARG A 535 32.33 -21.21 -5.88
CA ARG A 535 33.14 -20.53 -4.87
C ARG A 535 33.54 -19.15 -5.37
N GLY A 536 33.82 -18.22 -4.48
CA GLY A 536 34.36 -16.92 -4.88
C GLY A 536 35.89 -16.88 -5.01
N SER A 537 36.60 -17.87 -4.46
CA SER A 537 38.04 -18.10 -4.66
C SER A 537 38.44 -19.51 -4.21
N SER A 538 39.72 -19.87 -4.36
CA SER A 538 40.31 -21.13 -3.88
C SER A 538 40.80 -21.08 -2.42
N CYS A 539 40.25 -20.20 -1.59
CA CYS A 539 40.74 -19.94 -0.22
C CYS A 539 40.62 -21.15 0.74
N LEU A 540 39.79 -22.14 0.41
CA LEU A 540 39.66 -23.40 1.17
C LEU A 540 40.83 -24.37 0.93
N GLY A 541 41.75 -24.06 0.00
CA GLY A 541 42.92 -24.91 -0.26
C GLY A 541 42.60 -26.19 -1.03
N LEU A 542 41.42 -26.29 -1.66
CA LEU A 542 41.07 -27.40 -2.52
C LEU A 542 41.95 -27.43 -3.78
N PRO A 543 42.32 -28.62 -4.28
CA PRO A 543 43.15 -28.74 -5.47
C PRO A 543 42.43 -28.15 -6.69
N PHE A 544 43.21 -27.53 -7.58
CA PHE A 544 42.69 -26.97 -8.82
C PHE A 544 42.07 -28.06 -9.70
N ASN A 545 40.75 -28.02 -9.90
CA ASN A 545 40.03 -28.93 -10.78
C ASN A 545 39.05 -28.13 -11.65
N PRO A 546 39.34 -27.89 -12.95
CA PRO A 546 38.50 -27.10 -13.85
C PRO A 546 37.25 -27.87 -14.31
N SER A 547 36.43 -28.30 -13.35
CA SER A 547 35.17 -29.02 -13.52
C SER A 547 35.30 -30.34 -14.31
N LYS A 548 36.30 -31.15 -13.99
CA LYS A 548 36.51 -32.49 -14.56
C LYS A 548 36.19 -33.55 -13.51
N GLY A 549 35.35 -34.53 -13.85
CA GLY A 549 34.96 -35.62 -12.97
C GLY A 549 33.97 -35.22 -11.87
N HIS A 550 33.97 -35.96 -10.76
CA HIS A 550 33.12 -35.70 -9.59
C HIS A 550 33.73 -34.67 -8.64
N GLY A 551 32.89 -34.02 -7.83
CA GLY A 551 33.34 -33.13 -6.76
C GLY A 551 34.07 -33.88 -5.65
N LEU A 552 35.05 -33.23 -5.04
CA LEU A 552 35.71 -33.73 -3.83
C LEU A 552 34.87 -33.32 -2.62
N TYR A 553 34.58 -34.28 -1.74
CA TYR A 553 33.92 -33.98 -0.48
C TYR A 553 34.82 -33.12 0.42
N HIS A 554 34.29 -32.02 0.94
CA HIS A 554 34.94 -31.21 1.95
C HIS A 554 33.89 -30.62 2.92
N PRO A 555 34.08 -30.71 4.25
CA PRO A 555 33.04 -30.36 5.23
C PRO A 555 32.50 -28.93 5.14
N HIS A 556 33.34 -27.97 4.73
CA HIS A 556 33.01 -26.54 4.66
C HIS A 556 33.02 -25.98 3.24
N ASP A 557 32.97 -26.84 2.23
CA ASP A 557 32.96 -26.39 0.85
C ASP A 557 31.53 -26.28 0.31
N SER A 558 31.15 -25.07 -0.09
CA SER A 558 29.84 -24.75 -0.65
C SER A 558 29.92 -23.60 -1.64
N GLY A 559 28.92 -23.53 -2.52
CA GLY A 559 28.71 -22.41 -3.41
C GLY A 559 28.18 -21.19 -2.66
N HIS A 560 28.45 -20.01 -3.20
CA HIS A 560 27.88 -18.75 -2.74
C HIS A 560 27.04 -18.13 -3.87
N ILE A 561 25.80 -17.72 -3.62
CA ILE A 561 24.84 -17.32 -4.65
C ILE A 561 25.35 -16.20 -5.58
N ALA A 562 25.96 -15.14 -5.02
CA ALA A 562 26.56 -14.07 -5.82
C ALA A 562 27.76 -14.54 -6.66
N MET A 563 28.48 -15.56 -6.20
CA MET A 563 29.60 -16.16 -6.92
C MET A 563 29.07 -17.07 -8.04
N THR A 564 28.01 -17.85 -7.81
CA THR A 564 27.31 -18.60 -8.86
C THR A 564 26.79 -17.68 -9.97
N TYR A 565 26.14 -16.56 -9.59
CA TYR A 565 25.71 -15.54 -10.54
C TYR A 565 26.90 -15.00 -11.36
N THR A 566 27.93 -14.48 -10.69
CA THR A 566 29.05 -13.83 -11.37
C THR A 566 29.94 -14.81 -12.15
N ALA A 567 30.04 -16.08 -11.76
CA ALA A 567 30.68 -17.13 -12.55
C ALA A 567 29.98 -17.34 -13.89
N ILE A 568 28.67 -17.61 -13.85
CA ILE A 568 27.89 -17.90 -15.07
C ILE A 568 27.91 -16.69 -16.00
N ALA A 569 27.73 -15.48 -15.46
CA ALA A 569 27.82 -14.25 -16.24
C ALA A 569 29.22 -14.09 -16.87
N SER A 570 30.29 -14.32 -16.12
CA SER A 570 31.67 -14.22 -16.63
C SER A 570 31.97 -15.26 -17.72
N LEU A 571 31.47 -16.50 -17.58
CA LEU A 571 31.61 -17.54 -18.59
C LEU A 571 30.93 -17.13 -19.91
N LEU A 572 29.71 -16.58 -19.83
CA LEU A 572 28.98 -16.07 -21.00
C LEU A 572 29.71 -14.92 -21.70
N ILE A 573 30.20 -13.94 -20.91
CA ILE A 573 31.00 -12.81 -21.41
C ILE A 573 32.23 -13.33 -22.17
N LEU A 574 32.92 -14.32 -21.60
CA LEU A 574 34.20 -14.77 -22.14
C LEU A 574 34.09 -15.50 -23.46
N GLY A 575 33.08 -16.33 -23.69
CA GLY A 575 33.27 -17.33 -24.74
C GLY A 575 32.63 -18.67 -24.51
N ASP A 576 32.13 -18.96 -23.34
CA ASP A 576 31.73 -20.31 -23.00
C ASP A 576 30.25 -20.58 -23.33
N ASP A 577 29.92 -21.86 -23.54
CA ASP A 577 28.57 -22.36 -23.86
C ASP A 577 27.84 -22.95 -22.65
N LEU A 578 28.46 -22.85 -21.47
CA LEU A 578 28.03 -23.37 -20.18
C LEU A 578 27.87 -24.90 -20.15
N SER A 579 28.42 -25.64 -21.12
CA SER A 579 28.31 -27.10 -21.21
C SER A 579 28.88 -27.84 -20.00
N ARG A 580 29.90 -27.26 -19.35
CA ARG A 580 30.54 -27.80 -18.14
C ARG A 580 29.89 -27.31 -16.84
N VAL A 581 28.90 -26.43 -16.91
CA VAL A 581 28.12 -26.04 -15.73
C VAL A 581 27.14 -27.17 -15.43
N ASN A 582 27.22 -27.73 -14.23
CA ASN A 582 26.23 -28.67 -13.76
C ASN A 582 24.96 -27.91 -13.36
N LYS A 583 24.09 -27.67 -14.36
CA LYS A 583 22.89 -26.84 -14.21
C LYS A 583 21.97 -27.34 -13.09
N GLU A 584 21.68 -28.64 -13.09
CA GLU A 584 20.84 -29.28 -12.07
C GLU A 584 21.39 -29.10 -10.66
N ALA A 585 22.70 -29.26 -10.47
CA ALA A 585 23.33 -29.08 -9.18
C ALA A 585 23.31 -27.60 -8.75
N CYS A 586 23.55 -26.66 -9.66
CA CYS A 586 23.44 -25.23 -9.37
C CYS A 586 22.01 -24.84 -8.96
N LEU A 587 20.99 -25.39 -9.63
CA LEU A 587 19.58 -25.13 -9.31
C LEU A 587 19.14 -25.81 -8.00
N ALA A 588 19.68 -27.00 -7.69
CA ALA A 588 19.47 -27.66 -6.40
C ALA A 588 20.07 -26.85 -5.24
N GLY A 589 21.31 -26.37 -5.40
CA GLY A 589 21.92 -25.46 -4.44
C GLY A 589 21.13 -24.16 -4.30
N LEU A 590 20.65 -23.58 -5.42
CA LEU A 590 19.84 -22.37 -5.38
C LEU A 590 18.52 -22.55 -4.61
N ARG A 591 17.81 -23.66 -4.82
CA ARG A 591 16.59 -23.99 -4.06
C ARG A 591 16.85 -24.09 -2.56
N ALA A 592 17.98 -24.67 -2.16
CA ALA A 592 18.35 -24.83 -0.76
C ALA A 592 18.59 -23.49 -0.05
N LEU A 593 18.89 -22.42 -0.79
CA LEU A 593 19.14 -21.10 -0.25
C LEU A 593 17.86 -20.27 -0.03
N GLN A 594 16.73 -20.68 -0.61
CA GLN A 594 15.48 -19.92 -0.49
C GLN A 594 14.83 -20.13 0.88
N LEU A 595 14.44 -19.02 1.52
CA LEU A 595 13.76 -19.02 2.82
C LEU A 595 12.23 -19.04 2.66
N PRO A 596 11.47 -19.39 3.72
CA PRO A 596 10.01 -19.42 3.68
C PRO A 596 9.36 -18.08 3.32
N ASP A 597 10.02 -16.97 3.60
CA ASP A 597 9.53 -15.63 3.26
C ASP A 597 9.75 -15.24 1.79
N GLY A 598 10.44 -16.07 1.01
CA GLY A 598 10.72 -15.87 -0.42
C GLY A 598 12.07 -15.22 -0.74
N SER A 599 12.81 -14.76 0.27
CA SER A 599 14.18 -14.28 0.12
C SER A 599 15.19 -15.42 0.05
N PHE A 600 16.47 -15.10 -0.16
CA PHE A 600 17.55 -16.08 -0.25
C PHE A 600 18.66 -15.75 0.74
N CYS A 601 19.28 -16.79 1.30
CA CYS A 601 20.61 -16.70 1.90
C CYS A 601 21.70 -16.74 0.83
N ALA A 602 22.92 -16.37 1.21
CA ALA A 602 24.10 -16.38 0.36
C ALA A 602 24.72 -17.78 0.22
N VAL A 603 24.74 -18.54 1.32
CA VAL A 603 25.39 -19.85 1.47
C VAL A 603 24.50 -20.80 2.29
N PRO A 604 24.59 -22.12 2.07
CA PRO A 604 23.74 -23.10 2.75
C PRO A 604 24.02 -23.23 4.25
N GLU A 605 25.21 -22.84 4.70
CA GLU A 605 25.57 -22.79 6.13
C GLU A 605 24.82 -21.70 6.91
N GLY A 606 24.16 -20.78 6.21
CA GLY A 606 23.43 -19.65 6.77
C GLY A 606 24.19 -18.32 6.63
N SER A 607 23.45 -17.26 6.33
CA SER A 607 23.93 -15.88 6.22
C SER A 607 22.77 -14.91 6.46
N GLU A 608 22.99 -13.62 6.24
CA GLU A 608 21.89 -12.68 6.04
C GLU A 608 21.07 -13.03 4.79
N ASN A 609 19.83 -12.53 4.74
CA ASN A 609 18.91 -12.69 3.62
C ASN A 609 18.29 -11.33 3.25
N ASP A 610 18.38 -10.96 1.97
CA ASP A 610 17.80 -9.71 1.46
C ASP A 610 17.65 -9.71 -0.07
N MET A 611 17.19 -8.57 -0.61
CA MET A 611 16.91 -8.36 -2.02
C MET A 611 18.11 -8.61 -2.95
N ARG A 612 19.36 -8.50 -2.47
CA ARG A 612 20.56 -8.77 -3.28
C ARG A 612 20.57 -10.21 -3.78
N PHE A 613 20.20 -11.14 -2.91
CA PHE A 613 20.24 -12.57 -3.21
C PHE A 613 19.02 -13.03 -4.01
N VAL A 614 17.87 -12.34 -3.89
CA VAL A 614 16.74 -12.50 -4.82
C VAL A 614 17.16 -12.16 -6.25
N TYR A 615 17.88 -11.06 -6.45
CA TYR A 615 18.41 -10.70 -7.77
C TYR A 615 19.45 -11.69 -8.30
N CYS A 616 20.36 -12.16 -7.45
CA CYS A 616 21.31 -13.21 -7.84
C CYS A 616 20.58 -14.48 -8.29
N ALA A 617 19.56 -14.91 -7.55
CA ALA A 617 18.74 -16.07 -7.90
C ALA A 617 18.04 -15.87 -9.25
N ALA A 618 17.42 -14.71 -9.48
CA ALA A 618 16.72 -14.40 -10.72
C ALA A 618 17.68 -14.42 -11.92
N CYS A 619 18.90 -13.87 -11.76
CA CYS A 619 19.91 -13.92 -12.81
C CYS A 619 20.39 -15.34 -13.11
N ILE A 620 20.60 -16.17 -12.09
CA ILE A 620 21.02 -17.58 -12.28
C ILE A 620 19.93 -18.34 -13.05
N CYS A 621 18.68 -18.28 -12.59
CA CYS A 621 17.56 -18.93 -13.26
C CYS A 621 17.41 -18.44 -14.71
N TYR A 622 17.51 -17.12 -14.93
CA TYR A 622 17.43 -16.54 -16.26
C TYR A 622 18.55 -17.03 -17.18
N MET A 623 19.81 -16.99 -16.74
CA MET A 623 20.96 -17.43 -17.55
C MET A 623 20.94 -18.93 -17.84
N LEU A 624 20.49 -19.74 -16.89
CA LEU A 624 20.33 -21.18 -17.08
C LEU A 624 19.05 -21.56 -17.86
N ASN A 625 18.18 -20.59 -18.15
CA ASN A 625 16.86 -20.77 -18.76
C ASN A 625 16.00 -21.81 -18.04
N ASP A 626 16.08 -21.84 -16.71
CA ASP A 626 15.28 -22.72 -15.87
C ASP A 626 14.98 -22.04 -14.52
N TRP A 627 13.68 -21.88 -14.24
CA TRP A 627 13.17 -21.26 -13.02
C TRP A 627 12.88 -22.26 -11.90
N SER A 628 13.15 -23.56 -12.11
CA SER A 628 13.04 -24.60 -11.08
C SER A 628 13.96 -24.34 -9.88
N GLY A 629 14.96 -23.47 -10.03
CA GLY A 629 15.87 -23.04 -8.97
C GLY A 629 15.23 -22.19 -7.85
N MET A 630 13.96 -21.76 -8.00
CA MET A 630 13.25 -20.98 -6.98
C MET A 630 11.73 -21.20 -7.00
N ASP A 631 11.10 -21.00 -5.84
CA ASP A 631 9.68 -20.68 -5.73
C ASP A 631 9.49 -19.20 -6.12
N MET A 632 9.13 -18.97 -7.39
CA MET A 632 8.98 -17.63 -7.96
C MET A 632 7.90 -16.81 -7.26
N GLU A 633 6.77 -17.42 -6.91
CA GLU A 633 5.63 -16.74 -6.28
C GLU A 633 6.00 -16.18 -4.91
N ARG A 634 6.76 -16.95 -4.11
CA ARG A 634 7.26 -16.45 -2.83
C ARG A 634 8.25 -15.30 -2.99
N SER A 635 9.13 -15.37 -3.99
CA SER A 635 10.06 -14.27 -4.25
C SER A 635 9.34 -13.01 -4.75
N ILE A 636 8.29 -13.15 -5.57
CA ILE A 636 7.42 -12.05 -5.95
C ILE A 636 6.76 -11.42 -4.72
N ASP A 637 6.23 -12.24 -3.81
CA ASP A 637 5.61 -11.75 -2.58
C ASP A 637 6.63 -11.04 -1.66
N TYR A 638 7.87 -11.55 -1.54
CA TYR A 638 8.95 -10.86 -0.84
C TYR A 638 9.26 -9.49 -1.47
N ILE A 639 9.36 -9.43 -2.81
CA ILE A 639 9.57 -8.18 -3.55
C ILE A 639 8.43 -7.20 -3.29
N ARG A 640 7.17 -7.63 -3.34
CA ARG A 640 6.01 -6.78 -3.04
C ARG A 640 6.04 -6.25 -1.61
N ARG A 641 6.30 -7.12 -0.63
CA ARG A 641 6.37 -6.74 0.80
C ARG A 641 7.52 -5.79 1.12
N SER A 642 8.56 -5.76 0.30
CA SER A 642 9.70 -4.84 0.46
C SER A 642 9.40 -3.38 0.08
N MET A 643 8.25 -3.10 -0.56
CA MET A 643 7.87 -1.74 -0.91
C MET A 643 7.60 -0.92 0.37
N SER A 644 8.42 0.11 0.59
CA SER A 644 8.31 1.03 1.72
C SER A 644 7.20 2.08 1.50
N TYR A 645 6.85 2.82 2.56
CA TYR A 645 5.98 4.00 2.50
C TYR A 645 6.51 5.10 1.57
N GLU A 646 7.82 5.08 1.28
CA GLU A 646 8.47 5.95 0.31
C GLU A 646 8.11 5.59 -1.15
N ASN A 647 7.42 4.46 -1.35
CA ASN A 647 6.99 3.90 -2.63
C ASN A 647 8.14 3.41 -3.52
N ALA A 648 9.21 2.92 -2.91
CA ALA A 648 10.29 2.18 -3.55
C ALA A 648 10.72 1.03 -2.62
N LEU A 649 11.62 0.15 -3.08
CA LEU A 649 11.88 -1.10 -2.39
C LEU A 649 13.05 -0.97 -1.42
N GLY A 650 12.84 -1.42 -0.18
CA GLY A 650 13.90 -1.64 0.81
C GLY A 650 14.56 -3.00 0.63
N GLN A 651 15.57 -3.30 1.47
CA GLN A 651 16.25 -4.60 1.45
C GLN A 651 15.32 -5.77 1.83
N GLY A 652 14.25 -5.47 2.58
CA GLY A 652 13.21 -6.36 3.02
C GLY A 652 12.04 -5.55 3.59
N ALA A 653 10.97 -6.22 4.03
CA ALA A 653 9.77 -5.56 4.52
C ALA A 653 10.05 -4.62 5.71
N GLY A 654 9.53 -3.40 5.64
CA GLY A 654 9.68 -2.38 6.69
C GLY A 654 11.02 -1.64 6.73
N LEU A 655 11.97 -1.98 5.85
CA LEU A 655 13.27 -1.30 5.77
C LEU A 655 13.22 -0.07 4.83
N GLU A 656 14.15 0.87 5.05
CA GLU A 656 14.30 2.10 4.25
C GLU A 656 14.46 1.77 2.75
N ALA A 657 13.75 2.52 1.89
CA ALA A 657 13.86 2.33 0.45
C ALA A 657 15.27 2.69 -0.03
N HIS A 658 15.86 1.86 -0.90
CA HIS A 658 17.24 2.04 -1.33
C HIS A 658 17.41 1.74 -2.82
N GLY A 659 18.23 2.54 -3.52
CA GLY A 659 18.40 2.44 -4.97
C GLY A 659 18.91 1.06 -5.41
N GLY A 660 19.81 0.46 -4.63
CA GLY A 660 20.31 -0.90 -4.86
C GLY A 660 19.23 -1.99 -4.73
N SER A 661 18.42 -1.98 -3.66
CA SER A 661 17.33 -2.97 -3.51
C SER A 661 16.18 -2.73 -4.47
N THR A 662 15.90 -1.46 -4.80
CA THR A 662 14.93 -1.08 -5.84
C THR A 662 15.35 -1.62 -7.20
N PHE A 663 16.63 -1.49 -7.58
CA PHE A 663 17.17 -2.17 -8.75
C PHE A 663 16.98 -3.68 -8.66
N CYS A 664 17.42 -4.30 -7.56
CA CYS A 664 17.40 -5.76 -7.41
C CYS A 664 15.97 -6.31 -7.58
N GLY A 665 14.97 -5.70 -6.94
CA GLY A 665 13.58 -6.14 -7.06
C GLY A 665 12.98 -5.89 -8.45
N ILE A 666 13.14 -4.68 -9.02
CA ILE A 666 12.60 -4.35 -10.34
C ILE A 666 13.27 -5.18 -11.43
N ALA A 667 14.59 -5.32 -11.41
CA ALA A 667 15.33 -6.14 -12.36
C ALA A 667 14.95 -7.63 -12.24
N SER A 668 14.75 -8.16 -11.03
CA SER A 668 14.27 -9.53 -10.84
C SER A 668 12.91 -9.74 -11.49
N LEU A 669 11.95 -8.83 -11.26
CA LEU A 669 10.62 -8.91 -11.88
C LEU A 669 10.67 -8.77 -13.41
N CYS A 670 11.59 -7.97 -13.94
CA CYS A 670 11.81 -7.86 -15.38
C CYS A 670 12.35 -9.16 -15.97
N LEU A 671 13.34 -9.80 -15.31
CA LEU A 671 13.88 -11.09 -15.74
C LEU A 671 12.81 -12.19 -15.68
N MET A 672 11.94 -12.17 -14.66
CA MET A 672 10.79 -13.08 -14.54
C MET A 672 9.69 -12.80 -15.58
N GLY A 673 9.69 -11.64 -16.24
CA GLY A 673 8.59 -11.22 -17.12
C GLY A 673 7.30 -10.87 -16.38
N LYS A 674 7.41 -10.42 -15.12
CA LYS A 674 6.29 -10.26 -14.18
C LYS A 674 6.09 -8.84 -13.67
N LEU A 675 6.85 -7.85 -14.15
CA LEU A 675 6.81 -6.48 -13.63
C LEU A 675 5.39 -5.86 -13.62
N GLU A 676 4.71 -5.88 -14.76
CA GLU A 676 3.36 -5.29 -14.95
C GLU A 676 2.25 -6.13 -14.30
N GLU A 677 2.50 -7.42 -14.09
CA GLU A 677 1.58 -8.31 -13.34
C GLU A 677 1.66 -8.00 -11.84
N VAL A 678 2.87 -7.75 -11.36
CA VAL A 678 3.14 -7.58 -9.95
C VAL A 678 2.81 -6.17 -9.48
N PHE A 679 3.23 -5.12 -10.18
CA PHE A 679 2.95 -3.74 -9.79
C PHE A 679 1.96 -3.08 -10.75
N SER A 680 0.90 -2.51 -10.20
CA SER A 680 -0.05 -1.69 -10.97
C SER A 680 0.65 -0.46 -11.57
N GLU A 681 0.10 0.09 -12.64
CA GLU A 681 0.58 1.34 -13.26
C GLU A 681 0.74 2.47 -12.23
N LYS A 682 -0.17 2.55 -11.25
CA LYS A 682 -0.10 3.53 -10.16
C LYS A 682 1.08 3.30 -9.23
N GLU A 683 1.42 2.05 -8.93
CA GLU A 683 2.59 1.67 -8.13
C GLU A 683 3.88 1.91 -8.91
N LEU A 684 3.96 1.50 -10.17
CA LEU A 684 5.10 1.76 -11.05
C LEU A 684 5.37 3.27 -11.20
N ASN A 685 4.33 4.09 -11.33
CA ASN A 685 4.44 5.55 -11.34
C ASN A 685 5.02 6.11 -10.03
N ARG A 686 4.70 5.52 -8.88
CA ARG A 686 5.24 5.94 -7.59
C ARG A 686 6.70 5.51 -7.42
N ILE A 687 7.05 4.30 -7.83
CA ILE A 687 8.43 3.80 -7.87
C ILE A 687 9.27 4.67 -8.80
N GLY A 688 8.74 4.96 -9.99
CA GLY A 688 9.38 5.83 -10.98
C GLY A 688 9.60 7.24 -10.44
N ARG A 689 8.62 7.82 -9.74
CA ARG A 689 8.78 9.10 -9.04
C ARG A 689 9.92 9.04 -8.02
N TRP A 690 9.97 8.02 -7.18
CA TRP A 690 11.02 7.91 -6.16
C TRP A 690 12.41 7.79 -6.79
N CYS A 691 12.54 7.00 -7.87
CA CYS A 691 13.77 6.81 -8.63
C CYS A 691 14.24 8.09 -9.31
N LEU A 692 13.34 8.84 -9.96
CA LEU A 692 13.67 10.13 -10.59
C LEU A 692 14.19 11.15 -9.56
N MET A 693 13.60 11.16 -8.35
CA MET A 693 14.01 12.04 -7.26
C MET A 693 15.38 11.68 -6.66
N ARG A 694 16.03 10.61 -7.13
CA ARG A 694 17.39 10.25 -6.72
C ARG A 694 18.46 11.07 -7.44
N GLN A 695 18.11 11.71 -8.55
CA GLN A 695 19.06 12.53 -9.29
C GLN A 695 19.29 13.88 -8.60
N GLN A 696 20.55 14.22 -8.36
CA GLN A 696 20.99 15.56 -7.94
C GLN A 696 21.84 16.17 -9.06
N ASN A 697 23.10 15.75 -9.14
CA ASN A 697 24.00 15.90 -10.28
C ASN A 697 24.32 14.52 -10.85
N GLY A 698 24.84 13.61 -10.04
CA GLY A 698 24.70 12.16 -10.21
C GLY A 698 23.48 11.62 -9.45
N PHE A 699 23.51 10.34 -9.11
CA PHE A 699 22.45 9.69 -8.34
C PHE A 699 22.90 9.35 -6.92
N HIS A 700 21.99 9.45 -5.95
CA HIS A 700 22.20 8.90 -4.60
C HIS A 700 21.29 7.70 -4.32
N GLY A 701 21.74 6.80 -3.44
CA GLY A 701 20.97 5.59 -3.12
C GLY A 701 19.72 5.83 -2.29
N ARG A 702 19.66 6.93 -1.52
CA ARG A 702 18.62 7.20 -0.51
C ARG A 702 18.41 8.70 -0.30
N PRO A 703 17.22 9.14 0.17
CA PRO A 703 16.98 10.56 0.40
C PRO A 703 18.00 11.14 1.38
N ASN A 704 18.44 12.38 1.11
CA ASN A 704 19.40 13.11 1.95
C ASN A 704 20.78 12.44 2.13
N LYS A 705 21.15 11.49 1.26
CA LYS A 705 22.52 10.95 1.19
C LYS A 705 23.33 11.59 0.05
N PRO A 706 24.66 11.63 0.14
CA PRO A 706 25.49 12.10 -0.97
C PRO A 706 25.33 11.21 -2.21
N VAL A 707 25.52 11.80 -3.38
CA VAL A 707 25.60 11.07 -4.65
C VAL A 707 26.81 10.12 -4.65
N ASP A 708 26.73 9.08 -5.47
CA ASP A 708 27.77 8.07 -5.62
C ASP A 708 27.68 7.48 -7.04
N THR A 709 28.83 7.39 -7.72
CA THR A 709 28.96 6.96 -9.12
C THR A 709 28.17 5.69 -9.42
N CYS A 710 28.18 4.69 -8.52
CA CYS A 710 27.55 3.40 -8.80
C CYS A 710 26.01 3.51 -8.97
N TYR A 711 25.36 4.49 -8.34
CA TYR A 711 23.92 4.69 -8.50
C TYR A 711 23.52 5.21 -9.87
N SER A 712 24.47 5.74 -10.66
CA SER A 712 24.24 6.05 -12.06
C SER A 712 23.85 4.81 -12.85
N PHE A 713 24.33 3.62 -12.45
CA PHE A 713 23.80 2.35 -12.93
C PHE A 713 22.63 1.85 -12.09
N TRP A 714 22.74 1.70 -10.76
CA TRP A 714 21.65 1.07 -9.98
C TRP A 714 20.30 1.77 -10.17
N VAL A 715 20.26 3.10 -10.03
CA VAL A 715 19.03 3.87 -10.24
C VAL A 715 18.78 4.10 -11.73
N GLY A 716 19.81 4.40 -12.51
CA GLY A 716 19.67 4.64 -13.95
C GLY A 716 19.09 3.44 -14.71
N ALA A 717 19.59 2.24 -14.45
CA ALA A 717 19.10 1.00 -15.03
C ALA A 717 17.67 0.70 -14.57
N THR A 718 17.32 0.99 -13.31
CA THR A 718 15.93 0.89 -12.84
C THR A 718 15.02 1.83 -13.63
N LEU A 719 15.43 3.07 -13.84
CA LEU A 719 14.68 4.05 -14.65
C LEU A 719 14.59 3.62 -16.12
N MET A 720 15.58 2.90 -16.64
CA MET A 720 15.57 2.33 -17.99
C MET A 720 14.54 1.20 -18.08
N LEU A 721 14.49 0.31 -17.08
CA LEU A 721 13.49 -0.76 -17.00
C LEU A 721 12.05 -0.23 -16.85
N LEU A 722 11.89 0.97 -16.30
CA LEU A 722 10.61 1.67 -16.17
C LEU A 722 10.28 2.60 -17.36
N ASP A 723 11.09 2.61 -18.43
CA ASP A 723 10.96 3.48 -19.62
C ASP A 723 10.84 4.99 -19.32
N ILE A 724 11.50 5.45 -18.26
CA ILE A 724 11.47 6.87 -17.83
C ILE A 724 12.87 7.48 -17.67
N PHE A 725 13.94 6.74 -17.96
CA PHE A 725 15.32 7.26 -17.91
C PHE A 725 15.53 8.46 -18.83
N LYS A 726 14.87 8.49 -20.00
CA LYS A 726 14.87 9.60 -20.96
C LYS A 726 14.45 10.96 -20.39
N TYR A 727 13.78 10.98 -19.23
CA TYR A 727 13.37 12.21 -18.54
C TYR A 727 14.41 12.72 -17.51
N THR A 728 15.55 12.03 -17.38
CA THR A 728 16.64 12.46 -16.49
C THR A 728 17.58 13.46 -17.17
N ASN A 729 18.37 14.16 -16.37
CA ASN A 729 19.38 15.09 -16.90
C ASN A 729 20.68 14.34 -17.24
N PHE A 730 20.89 13.99 -18.51
CA PHE A 730 22.07 13.21 -18.93
C PHE A 730 23.38 13.96 -18.70
N GLU A 731 23.44 15.24 -19.05
CA GLU A 731 24.66 16.05 -18.94
C GLU A 731 25.17 16.16 -17.50
N LYS A 732 24.29 16.42 -16.53
CA LYS A 732 24.68 16.48 -15.12
C LYS A 732 25.19 15.13 -14.62
N ASN A 733 24.52 14.04 -15.02
CA ASN A 733 24.92 12.69 -14.64
C ASN A 733 26.29 12.33 -15.22
N ARG A 734 26.47 12.56 -16.53
CA ARG A 734 27.72 12.37 -17.26
C ARG A 734 28.87 13.14 -16.61
N ASN A 735 28.66 14.44 -16.36
CA ASN A 735 29.67 15.30 -15.75
C ASN A 735 30.06 14.83 -14.34
N PHE A 736 29.10 14.36 -13.55
CA PHE A 736 29.39 13.77 -12.24
C PHE A 736 30.22 12.49 -12.37
N ILE A 737 29.83 11.54 -13.24
CA ILE A 737 30.59 10.30 -13.45
C ILE A 737 32.02 10.61 -13.89
N LEU A 738 32.21 11.51 -14.86
CA LEU A 738 33.55 11.87 -15.34
C LEU A 738 34.38 12.63 -14.29
N SER A 739 33.73 13.32 -13.34
CA SER A 739 34.44 13.97 -12.23
C SER A 739 35.03 12.98 -11.21
N THR A 740 34.56 11.72 -11.22
CA THR A 740 35.09 10.65 -10.36
C THR A 740 36.12 9.77 -11.06
N GLN A 741 36.48 10.10 -12.31
CA GLN A 741 37.49 9.38 -13.08
C GLN A 741 38.89 9.67 -12.55
N ASP A 742 39.66 8.62 -12.26
CA ASP A 742 41.08 8.78 -11.98
C ASP A 742 41.86 8.84 -13.31
N ARG A 743 42.44 10.01 -13.59
CA ARG A 743 43.18 10.25 -14.84
C ARG A 743 44.60 9.69 -14.85
N ILE A 744 45.12 9.26 -13.70
CA ILE A 744 46.49 8.76 -13.55
C ILE A 744 46.49 7.23 -13.68
N VAL A 745 45.67 6.54 -12.88
CA VAL A 745 45.63 5.07 -12.87
C VAL A 745 44.48 4.50 -13.70
N GLY A 746 43.48 5.32 -14.06
CA GLY A 746 42.27 4.87 -14.73
C GLY A 746 41.19 4.37 -13.76
N GLY A 747 40.02 4.08 -14.30
CA GLY A 747 38.84 3.68 -13.51
C GLY A 747 38.11 4.86 -12.89
N PHE A 748 37.07 4.54 -12.11
CA PHE A 748 36.20 5.52 -11.46
C PHE A 748 36.11 5.20 -9.98
N ALA A 749 35.96 6.27 -9.19
CA ALA A 749 35.71 6.19 -7.76
C ALA A 749 34.23 6.49 -7.44
N LYS A 750 33.87 6.35 -6.17
CA LYS A 750 32.56 6.77 -5.65
C LYS A 750 32.32 8.28 -5.75
N TRP A 751 33.36 9.06 -5.47
CA TRP A 751 33.35 10.52 -5.40
C TRP A 751 34.55 11.11 -6.13
N PRO A 752 34.50 12.40 -6.52
CA PRO A 752 35.68 13.11 -7.00
C PRO A 752 36.81 13.07 -5.97
N ASP A 753 38.04 13.05 -6.45
CA ASP A 753 39.25 13.05 -5.61
C ASP A 753 39.32 11.87 -4.61
N SER A 754 38.67 10.75 -4.95
CA SER A 754 38.68 9.51 -4.18
C SER A 754 39.37 8.38 -4.97
N HIS A 755 39.81 7.33 -4.28
CA HIS A 755 40.51 6.22 -4.92
C HIS A 755 39.54 5.38 -5.76
N PRO A 756 39.91 5.04 -7.02
CA PRO A 756 39.10 4.18 -7.86
C PRO A 756 39.13 2.73 -7.39
N ASP A 757 38.08 1.99 -7.71
CA ASP A 757 37.98 0.56 -7.47
C ASP A 757 37.22 -0.15 -8.61
N ALA A 758 37.30 -1.48 -8.66
CA ALA A 758 36.71 -2.26 -9.76
C ALA A 758 35.18 -2.11 -9.84
N LEU A 759 34.49 -1.96 -8.71
CA LEU A 759 33.03 -1.84 -8.66
C LEU A 759 32.59 -0.50 -9.25
N HIS A 760 33.17 0.61 -8.80
CA HIS A 760 32.82 1.94 -9.29
C HIS A 760 33.33 2.17 -10.71
N ALA A 761 34.48 1.60 -11.08
CA ALA A 761 34.94 1.60 -12.47
C ALA A 761 33.90 0.95 -13.39
N TYR A 762 33.45 -0.27 -13.06
CA TYR A 762 32.44 -0.97 -13.85
C TYR A 762 31.10 -0.23 -13.88
N PHE A 763 30.53 0.13 -12.72
CA PHE A 763 29.23 0.79 -12.70
C PHE A 763 29.26 2.25 -13.20
N GLY A 764 30.41 2.91 -13.17
CA GLY A 764 30.63 4.18 -13.86
C GLY A 764 30.54 4.02 -15.37
N ILE A 765 31.22 3.01 -15.93
CA ILE A 765 31.13 2.63 -17.35
C ILE A 765 29.69 2.27 -17.73
N CYS A 766 29.00 1.44 -16.94
CA CYS A 766 27.61 1.08 -17.21
C CYS A 766 26.67 2.30 -17.08
N GLY A 767 26.93 3.23 -16.16
CA GLY A 767 26.18 4.49 -16.06
C GLY A 767 26.34 5.38 -17.29
N LEU A 768 27.54 5.42 -17.88
CA LEU A 768 27.83 6.10 -19.15
C LEU A 768 27.21 5.36 -20.35
N SER A 769 27.18 4.02 -20.32
CA SER A 769 26.51 3.21 -21.33
C SER A 769 25.01 3.55 -21.44
N LEU A 770 24.32 3.74 -20.31
CA LEU A 770 22.87 4.06 -20.31
C LEU A 770 22.53 5.38 -21.02
N ILE A 771 23.46 6.34 -21.09
CA ILE A 771 23.28 7.62 -21.79
C ILE A 771 23.83 7.60 -23.22
N GLY A 772 24.34 6.47 -23.70
CA GLY A 772 24.89 6.32 -25.05
C GLY A 772 26.27 6.95 -25.25
N GLU A 773 27.14 6.89 -24.23
CA GLU A 773 28.52 7.40 -24.33
C GLU A 773 29.29 6.73 -25.49
N ALA A 774 29.97 7.54 -26.29
CA ALA A 774 30.73 7.04 -27.44
C ALA A 774 31.87 6.11 -27.00
N GLY A 775 32.00 4.98 -27.70
CA GLY A 775 33.04 3.98 -27.43
C GLY A 775 32.72 3.02 -26.26
N ILE A 776 31.52 3.10 -25.71
CA ILE A 776 31.03 2.15 -24.70
C ILE A 776 29.83 1.39 -25.30
N CYS A 777 29.86 0.06 -25.21
CA CYS A 777 28.76 -0.81 -25.64
C CYS A 777 27.48 -0.51 -24.85
N GLU A 778 26.31 -0.89 -25.37
CA GLU A 778 25.05 -0.83 -24.62
C GLU A 778 25.00 -1.93 -23.56
N VAL A 779 24.61 -1.59 -22.33
CA VAL A 779 24.39 -2.54 -21.23
C VAL A 779 22.93 -3.01 -21.23
N HIS A 780 22.72 -4.31 -21.02
CA HIS A 780 21.39 -4.84 -20.74
C HIS A 780 21.00 -4.49 -19.28
N PRO A 781 19.98 -3.65 -19.05
CA PRO A 781 19.75 -3.04 -17.74
C PRO A 781 19.34 -4.04 -16.65
N ALA A 782 18.59 -5.12 -16.97
CA ALA A 782 18.22 -6.11 -15.95
C ALA A 782 19.33 -7.13 -15.65
N LEU A 783 19.93 -7.74 -16.68
CA LEU A 783 20.93 -8.81 -16.53
C LEU A 783 22.35 -8.32 -16.19
N ASN A 784 22.63 -7.02 -16.30
CA ASN A 784 23.91 -6.41 -15.94
C ASN A 784 25.10 -7.03 -16.72
N VAL A 785 24.94 -7.15 -18.04
CA VAL A 785 25.97 -7.57 -19.01
C VAL A 785 25.82 -6.73 -20.28
N SER A 786 26.80 -6.72 -21.17
CA SER A 786 26.63 -6.04 -22.47
C SER A 786 25.48 -6.64 -23.27
N LEU A 787 24.87 -5.83 -24.14
CA LEU A 787 23.81 -6.31 -25.04
C LEU A 787 24.34 -7.37 -26.02
N THR A 788 25.64 -7.35 -26.33
CA THR A 788 26.31 -8.39 -27.12
C THR A 788 26.29 -9.73 -26.38
N THR A 789 26.70 -9.75 -25.12
CA THR A 789 26.64 -10.93 -24.25
C THR A 789 25.20 -11.42 -24.07
N TYR A 790 24.25 -10.50 -23.91
CA TYR A 790 22.83 -10.85 -23.81
C TYR A 790 22.28 -11.53 -25.07
N LYS A 791 22.57 -10.98 -26.27
CA LYS A 791 22.15 -11.59 -27.55
C LYS A 791 22.72 -12.99 -27.73
N ARG A 792 23.97 -13.18 -27.31
CA ARG A 792 24.60 -14.50 -27.32
C ARG A 792 23.91 -15.47 -26.37
N LEU A 793 23.53 -15.04 -25.17
CA LEU A 793 22.76 -15.86 -24.23
C LEU A 793 21.43 -16.32 -24.87
N GLN A 794 20.74 -15.43 -25.58
CA GLN A 794 19.50 -15.80 -26.30
C GLN A 794 19.76 -16.89 -27.35
N GLN A 795 20.82 -16.76 -28.16
CA GLN A 795 21.21 -17.80 -29.13
C GLN A 795 21.54 -19.14 -28.45
N LEU A 796 22.18 -19.09 -27.28
CA LEU A 796 22.50 -20.28 -26.50
C LEU A 796 21.24 -20.96 -25.96
N HIS A 797 20.26 -20.19 -25.49
CA HIS A 797 18.95 -20.71 -25.06
C HIS A 797 18.19 -21.37 -26.21
N ASP A 798 18.20 -20.75 -27.40
CA ASP A 798 17.56 -21.33 -28.59
C ASP A 798 18.24 -22.65 -28.99
N THR A 799 19.57 -22.71 -28.90
CA THR A 799 20.34 -23.94 -29.16
C THR A 799 19.97 -25.06 -28.17
N TRP A 800 19.74 -24.75 -26.90
CA TRP A 800 19.32 -25.74 -25.91
C TRP A 800 17.91 -26.26 -26.19
N LYS A 801 16.97 -25.36 -26.54
CA LYS A 801 15.60 -25.75 -26.91
C LYS A 801 15.58 -26.69 -28.11
N SER A 802 16.36 -26.41 -29.15
CA SER A 802 16.48 -27.28 -30.33
C SER A 802 16.98 -28.69 -29.95
N LYS A 803 18.02 -28.79 -29.12
CA LYS A 803 18.56 -30.08 -28.66
C LYS A 803 17.58 -30.88 -27.80
N ASP A 804 16.73 -30.21 -27.03
CA ASP A 804 15.73 -30.88 -26.21
C ASP A 804 14.52 -31.35 -27.05
N CYS A 805 14.15 -30.58 -28.09
CA CYS A 805 13.19 -31.03 -29.10
C CYS A 805 13.69 -32.26 -29.88
N GLU A 806 14.95 -32.26 -30.33
CA GLU A 806 15.58 -33.39 -31.04
C GLU A 806 15.65 -34.65 -30.15
N ARG A 807 16.06 -34.52 -28.88
CA ARG A 807 16.06 -35.65 -27.93
C ARG A 807 14.66 -36.20 -27.67
N ASN A 808 13.64 -35.34 -27.63
CA ASN A 808 12.26 -35.78 -27.44
C ASN A 808 11.70 -36.47 -28.70
N SER A 809 12.09 -36.06 -29.91
CA SER A 809 11.71 -36.76 -31.15
C SER A 809 12.42 -38.11 -31.30
N ASP A 810 13.70 -38.22 -30.93
CA ASP A 810 14.45 -39.48 -31.01
C ASP A 810 13.91 -40.51 -30.00
N ASN A 811 13.50 -40.07 -28.80
CA ASN A 811 12.84 -40.93 -27.82
C ASN A 811 11.44 -41.43 -28.28
N MET A 812 10.75 -40.70 -29.17
CA MET A 812 9.50 -41.19 -29.78
C MET A 812 9.75 -42.21 -30.90
N HIS A 813 10.90 -42.16 -31.58
CA HIS A 813 11.25 -43.12 -32.64
C HIS A 813 11.89 -44.43 -32.14
N ILE A 814 12.35 -44.47 -30.89
CA ILE A 814 12.86 -45.71 -30.24
C ILE A 814 11.74 -46.44 -29.47
N GLY A 815 10.55 -45.82 -29.34
CA GLY A 815 9.37 -46.36 -28.66
C GLY A 815 8.29 -46.97 -29.56
N THR A 816 8.60 -47.26 -30.83
CA THR A 816 7.77 -48.03 -31.78
C THR A 816 8.58 -49.19 -32.33
#